data_AF-A0A759MCF9-F1
#
_entry.id   AF-A0A759MCF9-F1
#
_cell.length_a   1.000
_cell.length_b   1.000
_cell.length_c   1.000
_cell.angle_alpha   90.00
_cell.angle_beta   90.00
_cell.angle_gamma   90.00
#
_symmetry.space_group_name_H-M   'P 1'
#
loop_
_entity.id
_entity.type
_entity.pdbx_description
1 polymer ?
#
loop_
_entity_poly.entity_id
_entity_poly.type
_entity_poly.pdbx_seq_one_letter_code
_entity_poly.pdbx_strand_id
1 'polypeptide(L)'
;ETDLSAKQNINITADHGSVKIIGKSKDVVSSVSSTNGSITIKAGGGETAVRLTSAHITAAGGNISVRGATTGKLSGVRFSDVTMAANSDVGVIDVYASSKGYFDEYQEFGSLYFDGKNSFSSNKMTFTGENNGGYLGSGVAFITPLGSVESIDTFNGDTVIYGTGGKGVSFRQTTLNFKNGNSEITGVSNKNSNGGDVYYGAGAIFFDGDESYNNVRVSVVLDNANLTISADGSKVKSLGSAGVGAFAISSAATRSRVPGMKFSGKGNVNLIGKSNDGAGVDARFFDNQDLDGDLNISGSSNTGAGVRLNDRLNVNLKDAVITGNSISGVGVDITTGDSGTPVVNLNNNKIKGISEESIGVRINGKNVSITNGSIEGTVVRGSGSGVVLAGNSDYTISGATVTGKSADGAGVSVSGNLAVNDNASIDGTATGEGATGVQVSGNLNSTGGSRIHGTALSGDGVQVSGDTSLSGVSLSGDTGTGTGVNIAGNLKTDEKTTVTGKSTDTGTGVSLGASLEGGKVSGTSADGTGLQLADNATVINSELNGTSTSGDGVSVTGKTILDDTTAQKLHAESGSGNGLSLKDGADISIVHITQSEQPKNDADGKPVTDTSGNPVMETVTMTAPVTVPVTLTGTSGSGSGVA
;
A
#
# COMPACT_ATOMS: atom_id res chain seq x y z
N GLU A 1 -17.57 -1.93 -50.58
CA GLU A 1 -18.86 -2.55 -50.23
C GLU A 1 -18.86 -3.94 -50.81
N THR A 2 -18.67 -4.91 -49.93
CA THR A 2 -18.61 -6.33 -50.25
C THR A 2 -19.62 -7.02 -49.35
N ASP A 3 -20.62 -7.67 -49.93
CA ASP A 3 -21.56 -8.51 -49.20
C ASP A 3 -21.37 -9.96 -49.62
N LEU A 4 -20.88 -10.79 -48.70
CA LEU A 4 -20.63 -12.20 -48.92
C LEU A 4 -21.44 -13.01 -47.91
N SER A 5 -22.35 -13.84 -48.41
CA SER A 5 -23.19 -14.69 -47.56
C SER A 5 -23.17 -16.15 -48.01
N ALA A 6 -23.11 -17.08 -47.07
CA ALA A 6 -23.22 -18.52 -47.34
C ALA A 6 -23.97 -19.25 -46.21
N LYS A 7 -24.51 -20.44 -46.51
CA LYS A 7 -25.07 -21.31 -45.45
C LYS A 7 -23.98 -22.02 -44.64
N GLN A 8 -22.90 -22.41 -45.32
CA GLN A 8 -21.78 -23.18 -44.76
C GLN A 8 -20.54 -22.29 -44.60
N ASN A 9 -19.38 -22.90 -44.41
CA ASN A 9 -18.13 -22.20 -44.14
C ASN A 9 -17.75 -21.19 -45.23
N ILE A 10 -17.16 -20.07 -44.80
CA ILE A 10 -16.57 -19.05 -45.68
C ILE A 10 -15.08 -18.95 -45.36
N ASN A 11 -14.23 -19.10 -46.38
CA ASN A 11 -12.79 -18.95 -46.24
C ASN A 11 -12.30 -17.84 -47.18
N ILE A 12 -11.73 -16.77 -46.62
CA ILE A 12 -11.14 -15.65 -47.36
C ILE A 12 -9.64 -15.67 -47.06
N THR A 13 -8.84 -16.06 -48.06
CA THR A 13 -7.40 -16.23 -47.88
C THR A 13 -6.62 -15.47 -48.93
N ALA A 14 -5.55 -14.80 -48.52
CA ALA A 14 -4.50 -14.28 -49.40
C ALA A 14 -3.15 -14.91 -49.03
N ASP A 15 -2.61 -15.75 -49.91
CA ASP A 15 -1.29 -16.37 -49.71
C ASP A 15 -0.16 -15.35 -49.84
N HIS A 16 -0.34 -14.36 -50.73
CA HIS A 16 0.57 -13.23 -50.93
C HIS A 16 -0.24 -11.94 -50.90
N GLY A 17 0.07 -11.05 -49.95
CA GLY A 17 -0.60 -9.75 -49.80
C GLY A 17 -1.65 -9.70 -48.68
N SER A 18 -2.54 -8.71 -48.78
CA SER A 18 -3.49 -8.35 -47.71
C SER A 18 -4.92 -8.80 -48.05
N VAL A 19 -5.71 -9.12 -47.02
CA VAL A 19 -7.18 -9.17 -47.11
C VAL A 19 -7.76 -7.86 -46.56
N LYS A 20 -8.58 -7.17 -47.36
CA LYS A 20 -9.25 -5.92 -46.99
C LYS A 20 -10.76 -6.07 -47.14
N ILE A 21 -11.51 -5.91 -46.05
CA ILE A 21 -12.98 -5.88 -46.04
C ILE A 21 -13.38 -4.50 -45.53
N ILE A 22 -13.82 -3.64 -46.44
CA ILE A 22 -13.96 -2.20 -46.19
C ILE A 22 -15.34 -1.71 -46.65
N GLY A 23 -16.16 -1.28 -45.69
CA GLY A 23 -17.38 -0.50 -45.92
C GLY A 23 -17.06 0.90 -46.49
N LYS A 24 -18.05 1.52 -47.14
CA LYS A 24 -17.90 2.88 -47.68
C LYS A 24 -17.90 3.95 -46.58
N SER A 25 -18.57 3.69 -45.47
CA SER A 25 -18.64 4.55 -44.28
C SER A 25 -19.11 3.74 -43.06
N LYS A 26 -19.11 4.36 -41.88
CA LYS A 26 -19.71 3.78 -40.66
C LYS A 26 -21.18 3.36 -40.84
N ASP A 27 -21.90 4.00 -41.75
CA ASP A 27 -23.32 3.74 -42.01
C ASP A 27 -23.53 2.80 -43.22
N VAL A 28 -22.48 2.53 -43.99
CA VAL A 28 -22.50 1.70 -45.20
C VAL A 28 -21.39 0.67 -45.10
N VAL A 29 -21.70 -0.43 -44.41
CA VAL A 29 -20.75 -1.49 -44.02
C VAL A 29 -20.54 -2.53 -45.12
N SER A 30 -19.45 -3.29 -45.04
CA SER A 30 -19.31 -4.55 -45.80
C SER A 30 -19.65 -5.74 -44.91
N SER A 31 -20.44 -6.69 -45.40
CA SER A 31 -20.88 -7.85 -44.61
C SER A 31 -20.28 -9.18 -45.06
N VAL A 32 -19.92 -10.03 -44.09
CA VAL A 32 -19.60 -11.45 -44.33
C VAL A 32 -20.42 -12.30 -43.35
N SER A 33 -21.31 -13.13 -43.87
CA SER A 33 -22.26 -13.89 -43.03
C SER A 33 -22.31 -15.38 -43.37
N SER A 34 -22.22 -16.22 -42.34
CA SER A 34 -22.48 -17.66 -42.43
C SER A 34 -23.58 -18.06 -41.46
N THR A 35 -24.60 -18.77 -41.96
CA THR A 35 -25.73 -19.20 -41.12
C THR A 35 -25.38 -20.39 -40.23
N ASN A 36 -24.77 -21.44 -40.78
CA ASN A 36 -24.46 -22.69 -40.06
C ASN A 36 -22.96 -23.01 -39.99
N GLY A 37 -22.14 -22.25 -40.72
CA GLY A 37 -20.70 -22.51 -40.84
C GLY A 37 -19.85 -21.48 -40.12
N SER A 38 -18.54 -21.76 -40.13
CA SER A 38 -17.52 -20.87 -39.60
C SER A 38 -16.99 -19.91 -40.67
N ILE A 39 -16.46 -18.76 -40.26
CA ILE A 39 -15.80 -17.80 -41.12
C ILE A 39 -14.31 -17.77 -40.78
N THR A 40 -13.45 -17.99 -41.79
CA THR A 40 -11.99 -17.86 -41.66
C THR A 40 -11.48 -16.75 -42.58
N ILE A 41 -10.73 -15.81 -42.03
CA ILE A 41 -10.06 -14.73 -42.77
C ILE A 41 -8.56 -14.83 -42.51
N LYS A 42 -7.76 -15.02 -43.56
CA LYS A 42 -6.31 -15.22 -43.42
C LYS A 42 -5.50 -14.42 -44.45
N ALA A 43 -4.44 -13.77 -43.99
CA ALA A 43 -3.49 -13.09 -44.87
C ALA A 43 -2.06 -13.07 -44.31
N GLY A 44 -1.08 -13.03 -45.22
CA GLY A 44 0.35 -13.17 -44.90
C GLY A 44 1.27 -12.01 -45.35
N GLY A 45 0.75 -11.00 -46.08
CA GLY A 45 1.58 -9.98 -46.72
C GLY A 45 1.04 -8.55 -46.59
N GLY A 46 1.73 -7.60 -47.24
CA GLY A 46 1.44 -6.16 -47.17
C GLY A 46 1.86 -5.52 -45.84
N GLU A 47 1.64 -4.20 -45.70
CA GLU A 47 1.95 -3.50 -44.45
C GLU A 47 0.98 -3.87 -43.33
N THR A 48 -0.29 -4.08 -43.69
CA THR A 48 -1.32 -4.71 -42.85
C THR A 48 -1.79 -6.01 -43.51
N ALA A 49 -1.72 -7.14 -42.80
CA ALA A 49 -2.16 -8.42 -43.38
C ALA A 49 -3.69 -8.50 -43.52
N VAL A 50 -4.44 -8.31 -42.43
CA VAL A 50 -5.91 -8.26 -42.48
C VAL A 50 -6.40 -6.89 -42.00
N ARG A 51 -7.15 -6.18 -42.85
CA ARG A 51 -7.78 -4.91 -42.48
C ARG A 51 -9.30 -5.00 -42.63
N LEU A 52 -10.00 -4.80 -41.52
CA LEU A 52 -11.46 -4.71 -41.49
C LEU A 52 -11.85 -3.30 -41.09
N THR A 53 -12.63 -2.62 -41.92
CA THR A 53 -13.05 -1.23 -41.68
C THR A 53 -14.53 -1.09 -42.01
N SER A 54 -15.34 -0.62 -41.06
CA SER A 54 -16.81 -0.54 -41.20
C SER A 54 -17.36 -1.87 -41.73
N ALA A 55 -17.12 -2.95 -40.97
CA ALA A 55 -17.35 -4.33 -41.43
C ALA A 55 -18.15 -5.15 -40.41
N HIS A 56 -19.11 -5.94 -40.89
CA HIS A 56 -19.94 -6.83 -40.08
C HIS A 56 -19.64 -8.29 -40.44
N ILE A 57 -19.14 -9.06 -39.47
CA ILE A 57 -18.80 -10.48 -39.64
C ILE A 57 -19.70 -11.31 -38.73
N THR A 58 -20.50 -12.22 -39.28
CA THR A 58 -21.47 -12.99 -38.49
C THR A 58 -21.43 -14.47 -38.81
N ALA A 59 -21.13 -15.32 -37.83
CA ALA A 59 -21.17 -16.78 -37.93
C ALA A 59 -22.19 -17.34 -36.94
N ALA A 60 -23.48 -17.30 -37.30
CA ALA A 60 -24.58 -17.57 -36.35
C ALA A 60 -24.56 -18.99 -35.76
N GLY A 61 -24.09 -19.97 -36.55
CA GLY A 61 -23.96 -21.37 -36.14
C GLY A 61 -22.52 -21.86 -36.01
N GLY A 62 -21.52 -20.98 -36.05
CA GLY A 62 -20.12 -21.38 -36.12
C GLY A 62 -19.16 -20.41 -35.45
N ASN A 63 -17.88 -20.55 -35.80
CA ASN A 63 -16.77 -19.78 -35.24
C ASN A 63 -16.30 -18.71 -36.21
N ILE A 64 -15.63 -17.68 -35.70
CA ILE A 64 -14.92 -16.69 -36.52
C ILE A 64 -13.42 -16.79 -36.21
N SER A 65 -12.60 -17.00 -37.23
CA SER A 65 -11.13 -16.98 -37.09
C SER A 65 -10.52 -15.93 -38.00
N VAL A 66 -9.69 -15.05 -37.42
CA VAL A 66 -8.94 -14.03 -38.17
C VAL A 66 -7.45 -14.20 -37.91
N ARG A 67 -6.67 -14.49 -38.96
CA ARG A 67 -5.23 -14.77 -38.87
C ARG A 67 -4.46 -13.82 -39.78
N GLY A 68 -3.75 -12.86 -39.21
CA GLY A 68 -2.93 -11.91 -39.96
C GLY A 68 -1.49 -11.93 -39.48
N ALA A 69 -0.56 -12.42 -40.28
CA ALA A 69 0.86 -12.43 -39.93
C ALA A 69 1.67 -11.79 -41.06
N THR A 70 2.33 -10.67 -40.81
CA THR A 70 3.10 -9.96 -41.83
C THR A 70 4.50 -9.59 -41.35
N THR A 71 5.45 -9.50 -42.27
CA THR A 71 6.77 -8.87 -42.02
C THR A 71 6.73 -7.35 -42.18
N GLY A 72 5.57 -6.80 -42.58
CA GLY A 72 5.28 -5.38 -42.71
C GLY A 72 5.38 -4.61 -41.40
N LYS A 73 5.41 -3.27 -41.52
CA LYS A 73 5.69 -2.35 -40.41
C LYS A 73 4.47 -1.94 -39.58
N LEU A 74 3.24 -2.17 -40.06
CA LEU A 74 2.01 -1.75 -39.37
C LEU A 74 1.44 -2.86 -38.49
N SER A 75 0.47 -3.65 -38.99
CA SER A 75 -0.31 -4.58 -38.16
C SER A 75 -0.52 -5.94 -38.84
N GLY A 76 -0.59 -7.01 -38.05
CA GLY A 76 -1.10 -8.29 -38.53
C GLY A 76 -2.60 -8.19 -38.83
N VAL A 77 -3.37 -7.66 -37.88
CA VAL A 77 -4.81 -7.49 -37.98
C VAL A 77 -5.20 -6.09 -37.48
N ARG A 78 -6.07 -5.40 -38.22
CA ARG A 78 -6.62 -4.08 -37.84
C ARG A 78 -8.14 -4.10 -37.87
N PHE A 79 -8.75 -3.61 -36.79
CA PHE A 79 -10.17 -3.37 -36.65
C PHE A 79 -10.44 -1.88 -36.53
N SER A 80 -11.38 -1.41 -37.37
CA SER A 80 -11.89 -0.05 -37.38
C SER A 80 -13.40 -0.08 -37.58
N ASP A 81 -14.20 0.27 -36.59
CA ASP A 81 -15.67 0.22 -36.67
C ASP A 81 -16.20 -1.18 -37.08
N VAL A 82 -15.76 -2.22 -36.37
CA VAL A 82 -16.06 -3.62 -36.71
C VAL A 82 -17.06 -4.24 -35.74
N THR A 83 -18.07 -4.93 -36.29
CA THR A 83 -18.93 -5.83 -35.50
C THR A 83 -18.64 -7.28 -35.87
N MET A 84 -18.35 -8.11 -34.87
CA MET A 84 -18.25 -9.56 -35.02
C MET A 84 -19.19 -10.30 -34.07
N ALA A 85 -19.99 -11.20 -34.60
CA ALA A 85 -20.90 -12.03 -33.82
C ALA A 85 -20.77 -13.50 -34.22
N ALA A 86 -20.27 -14.33 -33.31
CA ALA A 86 -20.40 -15.77 -33.40
C ALA A 86 -21.53 -16.25 -32.46
N ASN A 87 -21.84 -17.53 -32.50
CA ASN A 87 -22.86 -18.12 -31.62
C ASN A 87 -22.57 -17.82 -30.14
N SER A 88 -23.55 -17.29 -29.39
CA SER A 88 -23.37 -16.89 -27.98
C SER A 88 -23.21 -18.06 -27.02
N ASP A 89 -23.68 -19.25 -27.41
CA ASP A 89 -23.74 -20.41 -26.52
C ASP A 89 -22.52 -21.31 -26.69
N VAL A 90 -22.03 -21.46 -27.93
CA VAL A 90 -20.93 -22.37 -28.27
C VAL A 90 -19.87 -21.78 -29.21
N GLY A 91 -20.12 -20.60 -29.77
CA GLY A 91 -19.25 -19.99 -30.77
C GLY A 91 -17.97 -19.44 -30.18
N VAL A 92 -16.91 -19.47 -30.98
CA VAL A 92 -15.61 -18.87 -30.63
C VAL A 92 -15.21 -17.81 -31.66
N ILE A 93 -14.72 -16.67 -31.18
CA ILE A 93 -13.96 -15.71 -31.98
C ILE A 93 -12.47 -15.86 -31.63
N ASP A 94 -11.63 -16.17 -32.61
CA ASP A 94 -10.19 -16.36 -32.41
C ASP A 94 -9.37 -15.53 -33.40
N VAL A 95 -8.71 -14.51 -32.88
CA VAL A 95 -7.92 -13.55 -33.64
C VAL A 95 -6.44 -13.70 -33.28
N TYR A 96 -5.60 -13.88 -34.28
CA TYR A 96 -4.14 -13.83 -34.14
C TYR A 96 -3.53 -12.84 -35.10
N ALA A 97 -2.67 -11.98 -34.56
CA ALA A 97 -1.98 -10.95 -35.30
C ALA A 97 -0.47 -10.94 -34.99
N SER A 98 0.37 -10.94 -36.02
CA SER A 98 1.81 -10.82 -35.88
C SER A 98 2.39 -9.82 -36.86
N SER A 99 3.29 -8.95 -36.40
CA SER A 99 3.93 -7.93 -37.23
C SER A 99 5.26 -7.44 -36.63
N LYS A 100 5.99 -6.60 -37.37
CA LYS A 100 7.13 -5.85 -36.81
C LYS A 100 6.73 -4.55 -36.11
N GLY A 101 5.45 -4.17 -36.13
CA GLY A 101 4.84 -2.95 -35.58
C GLY A 101 5.84 -1.90 -35.13
N TYR A 102 6.16 -0.96 -36.03
CA TYR A 102 7.18 0.05 -35.82
C TYR A 102 6.55 1.41 -35.48
N PHE A 103 7.13 2.13 -34.51
CA PHE A 103 6.75 3.50 -34.19
C PHE A 103 7.16 4.42 -35.35
N ASP A 104 6.24 4.62 -36.30
CA ASP A 104 6.46 5.47 -37.47
C ASP A 104 5.94 6.91 -37.26
N GLU A 105 5.97 7.71 -38.33
CA GLU A 105 5.50 9.10 -38.35
C GLU A 105 4.00 9.27 -38.01
N TYR A 106 3.20 8.20 -38.07
CA TYR A 106 1.77 8.17 -37.72
C TYR A 106 1.52 7.71 -36.28
N GLN A 107 2.57 7.33 -35.54
CA GLN A 107 2.50 6.79 -34.18
C GLN A 107 1.60 5.55 -34.07
N GLU A 108 1.54 4.70 -35.10
CA GLU A 108 0.83 3.42 -35.03
C GLU A 108 1.76 2.34 -34.49
N PHE A 109 1.39 1.70 -33.37
CA PHE A 109 2.21 0.65 -32.77
C PHE A 109 1.32 -0.47 -32.21
N GLY A 110 1.06 -1.51 -33.01
CA GLY A 110 0.25 -2.65 -32.60
C GLY A 110 0.18 -3.75 -33.66
N SER A 111 0.58 -4.97 -33.30
CA SER A 111 0.38 -6.13 -34.19
C SER A 111 -1.09 -6.46 -34.35
N LEU A 112 -1.86 -6.43 -33.26
CA LEU A 112 -3.32 -6.38 -33.26
C LEU A 112 -3.76 -4.96 -32.90
N TYR A 113 -4.46 -4.29 -33.82
CA TYR A 113 -4.79 -2.88 -33.69
C TYR A 113 -6.30 -2.65 -33.66
N PHE A 114 -6.77 -1.92 -32.66
CA PHE A 114 -8.15 -1.49 -32.48
C PHE A 114 -8.22 0.04 -32.52
N ASP A 115 -9.07 0.56 -33.41
CA ASP A 115 -9.56 1.95 -33.39
C ASP A 115 -11.07 1.99 -33.70
N GLY A 116 -11.67 3.18 -33.52
CA GLY A 116 -13.10 3.38 -33.79
C GLY A 116 -14.00 2.65 -32.80
N LYS A 117 -15.18 2.22 -33.26
CA LYS A 117 -16.18 1.55 -32.40
C LYS A 117 -16.33 0.08 -32.75
N ASN A 118 -15.71 -0.80 -31.98
CA ASN A 118 -15.76 -2.24 -32.22
C ASN A 118 -16.70 -2.95 -31.23
N SER A 119 -17.38 -3.99 -31.71
CA SER A 119 -18.27 -4.83 -30.91
C SER A 119 -18.08 -6.30 -31.25
N PHE A 120 -17.76 -7.11 -30.23
CA PHE A 120 -17.52 -8.55 -30.36
C PHE A 120 -18.46 -9.30 -29.43
N SER A 121 -19.14 -10.34 -29.93
CA SER A 121 -20.02 -11.19 -29.13
C SER A 121 -19.87 -12.67 -29.49
N SER A 122 -19.64 -13.50 -28.47
CA SER A 122 -19.45 -14.95 -28.61
C SER A 122 -19.56 -15.62 -27.24
N ASN A 123 -19.58 -16.96 -27.18
CA ASN A 123 -19.34 -17.65 -25.91
C ASN A 123 -17.93 -17.36 -25.36
N LYS A 124 -16.91 -17.49 -26.23
CA LYS A 124 -15.50 -17.20 -25.92
C LYS A 124 -14.82 -16.41 -27.02
N MET A 125 -13.96 -15.48 -26.64
CA MET A 125 -13.19 -14.64 -27.55
C MET A 125 -11.72 -14.63 -27.15
N THR A 126 -10.82 -14.80 -28.11
CA THR A 126 -9.37 -14.73 -27.91
C THR A 126 -8.76 -13.76 -28.93
N PHE A 127 -7.95 -12.84 -28.44
CA PHE A 127 -7.27 -11.81 -29.22
C PHE A 127 -5.78 -11.82 -28.90
N THR A 128 -4.97 -12.38 -29.80
CA THR A 128 -3.53 -12.54 -29.61
C THR A 128 -2.76 -11.62 -30.55
N GLY A 129 -1.90 -10.77 -30.00
CA GLY A 129 -1.01 -9.87 -30.73
C GLY A 129 0.45 -10.09 -30.38
N GLU A 130 1.28 -10.37 -31.38
CA GLU A 130 2.72 -10.60 -31.21
C GLU A 130 3.53 -9.59 -32.01
N ASN A 131 4.27 -8.73 -31.32
CA ASN A 131 5.20 -7.80 -31.94
C ASN A 131 6.61 -8.39 -31.99
N ASN A 132 7.13 -8.54 -33.20
CA ASN A 132 8.46 -9.04 -33.49
C ASN A 132 9.46 -7.90 -33.81
N GLY A 133 9.06 -6.65 -33.55
CA GLY A 133 9.83 -5.45 -33.77
C GLY A 133 10.73 -5.04 -32.61
N GLY A 134 11.03 -3.74 -32.55
CA GLY A 134 11.82 -3.12 -31.49
C GLY A 134 11.03 -2.89 -30.19
N TYR A 135 11.69 -2.30 -29.20
CA TYR A 135 11.11 -2.11 -27.86
C TYR A 135 9.90 -1.17 -27.79
N LEU A 136 9.64 -0.39 -28.84
CA LEU A 136 8.48 0.53 -28.92
C LEU A 136 7.21 -0.13 -29.47
N GLY A 137 7.31 -1.32 -30.06
CA GLY A 137 6.19 -2.00 -30.70
C GLY A 137 5.33 -2.79 -29.71
N SER A 138 3.99 -2.67 -29.86
CA SER A 138 3.02 -3.38 -29.01
C SER A 138 2.48 -4.64 -29.66
N GLY A 139 2.27 -5.68 -28.85
CA GLY A 139 1.51 -6.86 -29.27
C GLY A 139 0.07 -6.50 -29.62
N VAL A 140 -0.66 -5.93 -28.67
CA VAL A 140 -2.03 -5.43 -28.84
C VAL A 140 -2.08 -3.93 -28.57
N ALA A 141 -2.86 -3.19 -29.34
CA ALA A 141 -3.01 -1.75 -29.17
C ALA A 141 -4.47 -1.31 -29.34
N PHE A 142 -4.99 -0.62 -28.33
CA PHE A 142 -6.27 0.09 -28.35
C PHE A 142 -5.99 1.59 -28.41
N ILE A 143 -6.08 2.16 -29.60
CA ILE A 143 -5.54 3.49 -29.86
C ILE A 143 -6.62 4.37 -30.46
N THR A 144 -6.89 5.49 -29.81
CA THR A 144 -7.55 6.63 -30.44
C THR A 144 -6.52 7.42 -31.24
N PRO A 145 -6.64 7.52 -32.58
CA PRO A 145 -5.74 8.35 -33.38
C PRO A 145 -5.87 9.83 -32.97
N LEU A 146 -4.77 10.58 -33.05
CA LEU A 146 -4.75 11.99 -32.63
C LEU A 146 -5.84 12.80 -33.37
N GLY A 147 -6.59 13.61 -32.61
CA GLY A 147 -7.70 14.40 -33.14
C GLY A 147 -8.98 13.62 -33.49
N SER A 148 -9.05 12.33 -33.15
CA SER A 148 -10.22 11.48 -33.39
C SER A 148 -11.18 11.44 -32.19
N VAL A 149 -12.38 10.90 -32.41
CA VAL A 149 -13.28 10.50 -31.32
C VAL A 149 -12.73 9.28 -30.60
N GLU A 150 -13.04 9.17 -29.32
CA GLU A 150 -12.64 8.05 -28.46
C GLU A 150 -12.96 6.68 -29.07
N SER A 151 -11.99 5.77 -29.03
CA SER A 151 -12.13 4.35 -29.37
C SER A 151 -13.00 3.66 -28.32
N ILE A 152 -13.96 2.85 -28.77
CA ILE A 152 -14.86 2.10 -27.90
C ILE A 152 -14.87 0.64 -28.33
N ASP A 153 -14.42 -0.24 -27.45
CA ASP A 153 -14.31 -1.66 -27.73
C ASP A 153 -15.21 -2.44 -26.75
N THR A 154 -16.21 -3.13 -27.28
CA THR A 154 -17.19 -3.88 -26.49
C THR A 154 -17.03 -5.38 -26.68
N PHE A 155 -16.90 -6.10 -25.57
CA PHE A 155 -16.76 -7.55 -25.51
C PHE A 155 -17.93 -8.14 -24.71
N ASN A 156 -18.72 -9.01 -25.33
CA ASN A 156 -19.83 -9.71 -24.69
C ASN A 156 -19.59 -11.23 -24.71
N GLY A 157 -19.27 -11.79 -23.55
CA GLY A 157 -18.79 -13.17 -23.36
C GLY A 157 -17.37 -13.24 -22.78
N ASP A 158 -16.89 -14.45 -22.50
CA ASP A 158 -15.55 -14.67 -21.95
C ASP A 158 -14.49 -14.15 -22.93
N THR A 159 -13.56 -13.34 -22.45
CA THR A 159 -12.60 -12.61 -23.32
C THR A 159 -11.17 -12.80 -22.84
N VAL A 160 -10.26 -13.16 -23.74
CA VAL A 160 -8.82 -13.19 -23.47
C VAL A 160 -8.12 -12.30 -24.48
N ILE A 161 -7.45 -11.26 -24.01
CA ILE A 161 -6.58 -10.40 -24.81
C ILE A 161 -5.15 -10.64 -24.37
N TYR A 162 -4.29 -11.09 -25.27
CA TYR A 162 -2.89 -11.39 -24.99
C TYR A 162 -1.96 -10.64 -25.94
N GLY A 163 -1.15 -9.75 -25.40
CA GLY A 163 -0.17 -8.97 -26.15
C GLY A 163 1.25 -9.24 -25.69
N THR A 164 2.16 -9.52 -26.63
CA THR A 164 3.60 -9.66 -26.35
C THR A 164 4.43 -8.82 -27.32
N GLY A 165 5.48 -8.18 -26.82
CA GLY A 165 6.29 -7.27 -27.63
C GLY A 165 7.32 -6.50 -26.81
N GLY A 166 7.77 -5.37 -27.34
CA GLY A 166 8.46 -4.36 -26.54
C GLY A 166 7.52 -3.72 -25.52
N LYS A 167 6.26 -3.58 -25.90
CA LYS A 167 5.11 -3.37 -25.02
C LYS A 167 4.16 -4.55 -25.22
N GLY A 168 3.51 -5.02 -24.17
CA GLY A 168 2.55 -6.11 -24.29
C GLY A 168 1.24 -5.60 -24.89
N VAL A 169 0.51 -4.83 -24.09
CA VAL A 169 -0.72 -4.14 -24.50
C VAL A 169 -0.54 -2.64 -24.32
N SER A 170 -1.06 -1.85 -25.25
CA SER A 170 -1.04 -0.40 -25.18
C SER A 170 -2.41 0.22 -25.33
N PHE A 171 -2.60 1.33 -24.61
CA PHE A 171 -3.84 2.07 -24.56
C PHE A 171 -3.60 3.55 -24.84
N ARG A 172 -4.48 4.18 -25.61
CA ARG A 172 -4.51 5.63 -25.79
C ARG A 172 -5.95 6.09 -25.89
N GLN A 173 -6.47 6.71 -24.83
CA GLN A 173 -7.83 7.27 -24.74
C GLN A 173 -8.90 6.29 -25.26
N THR A 174 -9.21 5.23 -24.53
CA THR A 174 -10.19 4.23 -24.97
C THR A 174 -11.19 3.88 -23.89
N THR A 175 -12.39 3.46 -24.31
CA THR A 175 -13.39 2.83 -23.45
C THR A 175 -13.47 1.33 -23.77
N LEU A 176 -13.29 0.50 -22.75
CA LEU A 176 -13.46 -0.95 -22.81
C LEU A 176 -14.74 -1.34 -22.07
N ASN A 177 -15.67 -1.99 -22.76
CA ASN A 177 -16.89 -2.51 -22.16
C ASN A 177 -16.82 -4.04 -22.09
N PHE A 178 -16.91 -4.61 -20.90
CA PHE A 178 -16.99 -6.06 -20.70
C PHE A 178 -18.37 -6.45 -20.18
N LYS A 179 -19.03 -7.39 -20.85
CA LYS A 179 -20.38 -7.84 -20.52
C LYS A 179 -20.42 -9.36 -20.39
N ASN A 180 -21.12 -9.85 -19.37
CA ASN A 180 -21.51 -11.26 -19.22
C ASN A 180 -20.36 -12.26 -19.40
N GLY A 181 -19.32 -12.21 -18.56
CA GLY A 181 -18.23 -13.17 -18.64
C GLY A 181 -17.03 -12.84 -17.76
N ASN A 182 -16.02 -13.71 -17.82
CA ASN A 182 -14.72 -13.49 -17.21
C ASN A 182 -13.73 -13.07 -18.30
N SER A 183 -13.12 -11.91 -18.10
CA SER A 183 -12.21 -11.30 -19.06
C SER A 183 -10.79 -11.19 -18.51
N GLU A 184 -9.81 -11.36 -19.39
CA GLU A 184 -8.39 -11.25 -19.07
C GLU A 184 -7.69 -10.38 -20.13
N ILE A 185 -6.88 -9.42 -19.67
CA ILE A 185 -5.94 -8.68 -20.49
C ILE A 185 -4.53 -8.96 -19.97
N THR A 186 -3.71 -9.61 -20.79
CA THR A 186 -2.34 -9.96 -20.43
C THR A 186 -1.36 -9.28 -21.38
N GLY A 187 -0.52 -8.40 -20.82
CA GLY A 187 0.62 -7.79 -21.50
C GLY A 187 1.92 -8.41 -21.03
N VAL A 188 2.78 -8.78 -21.98
CA VAL A 188 4.14 -9.27 -21.72
C VAL A 188 5.15 -8.40 -22.44
N SER A 189 6.06 -7.78 -21.70
CA SER A 189 7.20 -7.06 -22.26
C SER A 189 8.44 -7.95 -22.26
N ASN A 190 9.07 -8.09 -23.44
CA ASN A 190 10.19 -9.00 -23.66
C ASN A 190 11.42 -8.33 -24.30
N LYS A 191 11.42 -7.00 -24.44
CA LYS A 191 12.54 -6.22 -25.00
C LYS A 191 13.03 -5.21 -23.96
N ASN A 192 14.34 -5.06 -23.85
CA ASN A 192 14.94 -4.03 -23.01
C ASN A 192 14.77 -2.64 -23.64
N SER A 193 14.57 -1.62 -22.81
CA SER A 193 14.63 -0.21 -23.22
C SER A 193 16.10 0.21 -23.42
N ASN A 194 16.37 1.03 -24.44
CA ASN A 194 17.68 1.66 -24.57
C ASN A 194 17.75 2.79 -23.53
N GLY A 195 18.71 2.72 -22.60
CA GLY A 195 18.77 3.46 -21.32
C GLY A 195 18.67 4.99 -21.31
N GLY A 196 18.45 5.66 -22.44
CA GLY A 196 18.16 7.09 -22.51
C GLY A 196 16.69 7.45 -22.22
N ASP A 197 15.75 6.56 -22.55
CA ASP A 197 14.30 6.84 -22.51
C ASP A 197 13.53 5.82 -21.67
N VAL A 198 13.92 5.67 -20.40
CA VAL A 198 13.15 4.88 -19.41
C VAL A 198 11.69 5.36 -19.34
N TYR A 199 11.44 6.61 -19.74
CA TYR A 199 10.15 7.30 -19.75
C TYR A 199 9.20 6.93 -20.91
N TYR A 200 9.65 6.21 -21.96
CA TYR A 200 8.84 5.96 -23.17
C TYR A 200 8.72 4.48 -23.60
N GLY A 201 9.38 3.56 -22.90
CA GLY A 201 9.85 2.32 -23.53
C GLY A 201 8.98 1.06 -23.42
N ALA A 202 8.89 0.46 -22.23
CA ALA A 202 8.81 -1.01 -22.16
C ALA A 202 7.89 -1.59 -21.08
N GLY A 203 6.93 -0.82 -20.55
CA GLY A 203 5.90 -1.38 -19.67
C GLY A 203 5.11 -2.47 -20.39
N ALA A 204 4.81 -3.56 -19.70
CA ALA A 204 4.03 -4.67 -20.23
C ALA A 204 2.59 -4.26 -20.52
N ILE A 205 2.03 -3.39 -19.67
CA ILE A 205 0.86 -2.57 -19.96
C ILE A 205 1.31 -1.12 -20.05
N PHE A 206 1.08 -0.51 -21.21
CA PHE A 206 1.55 0.85 -21.49
C PHE A 206 0.37 1.79 -21.75
N PHE A 207 0.26 2.82 -20.93
CA PHE A 207 -0.68 3.91 -21.13
C PHE A 207 0.03 5.00 -21.91
N ASP A 208 -0.36 5.16 -23.16
CA ASP A 208 0.13 6.22 -24.01
C ASP A 208 -0.73 7.48 -23.89
N GLY A 209 -0.13 8.62 -24.15
CA GLY A 209 -0.72 9.92 -23.87
C GLY A 209 0.19 11.08 -24.25
N ASP A 210 -0.47 12.19 -24.52
CA ASP A 210 0.06 13.50 -24.87
C ASP A 210 -0.09 14.41 -23.63
N GLU A 211 0.87 15.31 -23.42
CA GLU A 211 0.86 16.33 -22.34
C GLU A 211 -0.39 17.22 -22.38
N SER A 212 -1.10 17.23 -23.51
CA SER A 212 -2.34 17.97 -23.76
C SER A 212 -3.59 17.35 -23.10
N TYR A 213 -3.55 16.10 -22.64
CA TYR A 213 -4.73 15.40 -22.10
C TYR A 213 -4.73 15.32 -20.57
N ASN A 214 -5.55 16.16 -19.93
CA ASN A 214 -5.87 16.08 -18.50
C ASN A 214 -6.96 15.02 -18.17
N ASN A 215 -7.16 14.00 -19.03
CA ASN A 215 -8.29 13.08 -18.97
C ASN A 215 -7.86 11.62 -18.76
N VAL A 216 -8.70 10.82 -18.08
CA VAL A 216 -8.55 9.36 -17.89
C VAL A 216 -8.13 8.70 -19.21
N ARG A 217 -7.08 7.88 -19.18
CA ARG A 217 -6.53 7.25 -20.40
C ARG A 217 -7.34 6.03 -20.85
N VAL A 218 -7.95 5.31 -19.90
CA VAL A 218 -8.83 4.17 -20.18
C VAL A 218 -10.05 4.18 -19.27
N SER A 219 -11.24 4.15 -19.83
CA SER A 219 -12.47 3.87 -19.08
C SER A 219 -12.80 2.39 -19.22
N VAL A 220 -13.01 1.70 -18.10
CA VAL A 220 -13.45 0.30 -18.09
C VAL A 220 -14.83 0.23 -17.46
N VAL A 221 -15.78 -0.32 -18.22
CA VAL A 221 -17.17 -0.50 -17.80
C VAL A 221 -17.48 -1.98 -17.72
N LEU A 222 -17.85 -2.45 -16.53
CA LEU A 222 -18.27 -3.83 -16.28
C LEU A 222 -19.79 -3.90 -16.19
N ASP A 223 -20.38 -4.85 -16.91
CA ASP A 223 -21.80 -5.20 -16.82
C ASP A 223 -21.93 -6.69 -16.53
N ASN A 224 -21.98 -7.01 -15.23
CA ASN A 224 -21.98 -8.39 -14.72
C ASN A 224 -20.80 -9.20 -15.26
N ALA A 225 -19.60 -8.61 -15.22
CA ALA A 225 -18.38 -9.20 -15.77
C ALA A 225 -17.21 -9.03 -14.80
N ASN A 226 -16.30 -10.01 -14.76
CA ASN A 226 -15.06 -9.88 -14.00
C ASN A 226 -13.89 -9.61 -14.95
N LEU A 227 -12.89 -8.84 -14.49
CA LEU A 227 -11.72 -8.50 -15.29
C LEU A 227 -10.42 -8.75 -14.51
N THR A 228 -9.50 -9.49 -15.12
CA THR A 228 -8.12 -9.61 -14.66
C THR A 228 -7.19 -8.90 -15.65
N ILE A 229 -6.31 -8.02 -15.17
CA ILE A 229 -5.27 -7.37 -15.99
C ILE A 229 -3.90 -7.77 -15.45
N SER A 230 -3.13 -8.46 -16.27
CA SER A 230 -1.79 -8.97 -15.94
C SER A 230 -0.72 -8.26 -16.76
N ALA A 231 0.25 -7.65 -16.08
CA ALA A 231 1.40 -7.00 -16.68
C ALA A 231 2.68 -7.75 -16.27
N ASP A 232 3.33 -8.45 -17.21
CA ASP A 232 4.61 -9.11 -16.98
C ASP A 232 5.75 -8.37 -17.69
N GLY A 233 6.44 -7.53 -16.93
CA GLY A 233 7.68 -6.83 -17.30
C GLY A 233 8.92 -7.46 -16.66
N SER A 234 8.85 -8.68 -16.12
CA SER A 234 9.95 -9.29 -15.34
C SER A 234 11.22 -9.56 -16.14
N LYS A 235 11.12 -9.64 -17.47
CA LYS A 235 12.26 -9.82 -18.38
C LYS A 235 12.94 -8.50 -18.77
N VAL A 236 12.29 -7.38 -18.49
CA VAL A 236 12.79 -6.05 -18.84
C VAL A 236 13.79 -5.60 -17.78
N LYS A 237 14.99 -5.23 -18.22
CA LYS A 237 15.99 -4.58 -17.37
C LYS A 237 16.08 -3.11 -17.72
N SER A 238 16.02 -2.24 -16.72
CA SER A 238 16.38 -0.85 -16.87
C SER A 238 17.90 -0.74 -17.07
N LEU A 239 18.31 0.01 -18.07
CA LEU A 239 19.71 0.40 -18.27
C LEU A 239 20.06 1.73 -17.54
N GLY A 240 19.12 2.28 -16.76
CA GLY A 240 19.29 3.50 -15.95
C GLY A 240 18.70 3.38 -14.53
N SER A 241 18.83 4.44 -13.73
CA SER A 241 18.57 4.41 -12.27
C SER A 241 17.10 4.31 -11.83
N ALA A 242 16.12 4.50 -12.74
CA ALA A 242 14.70 4.66 -12.37
C ALA A 242 13.86 3.37 -12.40
N GLY A 243 14.42 2.23 -12.84
CA GLY A 243 13.67 0.98 -13.03
C GLY A 243 12.57 1.07 -14.10
N VAL A 244 12.08 -0.07 -14.60
CA VAL A 244 10.91 -0.15 -15.48
C VAL A 244 9.77 -0.86 -14.75
N GLY A 245 8.66 -0.15 -14.55
CA GLY A 245 7.46 -0.73 -13.94
C GLY A 245 6.71 -1.65 -14.90
N ALA A 246 5.94 -2.60 -14.37
CA ALA A 246 5.13 -3.49 -15.21
C ALA A 246 4.01 -2.71 -15.94
N PHE A 247 3.44 -1.73 -15.24
CA PHE A 247 2.57 -0.70 -15.79
C PHE A 247 3.40 0.57 -16.01
N ALA A 248 3.30 1.18 -17.20
CA ALA A 248 4.04 2.39 -17.54
C ALA A 248 3.15 3.40 -18.25
N ILE A 249 3.54 4.67 -18.18
CA ILE A 249 2.82 5.80 -18.75
C ILE A 249 3.80 6.69 -19.53
N SER A 250 3.41 7.19 -20.71
CA SER A 250 4.19 8.20 -21.44
C SER A 250 4.08 9.58 -20.74
N SER A 251 5.21 10.28 -20.62
CA SER A 251 5.44 11.60 -19.99
C SER A 251 5.59 11.62 -18.46
N ALA A 252 6.75 12.10 -17.99
CA ALA A 252 7.04 12.39 -16.58
C ALA A 252 7.12 13.90 -16.27
N ALA A 253 6.94 14.76 -17.28
CA ALA A 253 7.14 16.21 -17.14
C ALA A 253 5.96 16.96 -16.48
N THR A 254 4.82 16.30 -16.27
CA THR A 254 3.76 16.84 -15.40
C THR A 254 3.46 15.75 -14.37
N ARG A 255 3.62 15.94 -13.07
CA ARG A 255 2.64 16.59 -12.15
C ARG A 255 1.15 16.36 -12.46
N SER A 256 0.77 15.57 -13.47
CA SER A 256 -0.60 15.28 -13.90
C SER A 256 -0.95 13.85 -13.48
N ARG A 257 -1.29 13.58 -12.21
CA ARG A 257 -2.65 13.61 -11.61
C ARG A 257 -3.72 12.78 -12.33
N VAL A 258 -3.44 12.13 -13.46
CA VAL A 258 -4.45 11.46 -14.29
C VAL A 258 -4.38 9.95 -14.11
N PRO A 259 -5.47 9.29 -13.67
CA PRO A 259 -5.53 7.83 -13.63
C PRO A 259 -5.31 7.22 -15.01
N GLY A 260 -4.51 6.15 -15.07
CA GLY A 260 -4.34 5.34 -16.27
C GLY A 260 -5.63 4.63 -16.67
N MET A 261 -6.32 4.02 -15.70
CA MET A 261 -7.60 3.35 -15.88
C MET A 261 -8.60 3.74 -14.79
N LYS A 262 -9.86 3.93 -15.18
CA LYS A 262 -10.99 4.10 -14.26
C LYS A 262 -11.97 2.94 -14.42
N PHE A 263 -12.33 2.29 -13.32
CA PHE A 263 -13.26 1.16 -13.29
C PHE A 263 -14.65 1.61 -12.82
N SER A 264 -15.68 1.10 -13.49
CA SER A 264 -17.08 1.40 -13.18
C SER A 264 -18.01 0.24 -13.51
N GLY A 265 -19.22 0.28 -12.96
CA GLY A 265 -20.25 -0.74 -13.21
C GLY A 265 -20.14 -1.95 -12.28
N LYS A 266 -20.73 -3.07 -12.67
CA LYS A 266 -20.92 -4.25 -11.80
C LYS A 266 -19.93 -5.36 -12.14
N GLY A 267 -19.07 -5.71 -11.19
CA GLY A 267 -18.08 -6.76 -11.37
C GLY A 267 -16.80 -6.58 -10.57
N ASN A 268 -15.97 -7.61 -10.53
CA ASN A 268 -14.69 -7.58 -9.79
C ASN A 268 -13.50 -7.32 -10.72
N VAL A 269 -12.48 -6.62 -10.22
CA VAL A 269 -11.24 -6.31 -10.93
C VAL A 269 -10.02 -6.84 -10.17
N ASN A 270 -9.16 -7.58 -10.88
CA ASN A 270 -7.86 -8.02 -10.37
C ASN A 270 -6.73 -7.42 -11.22
N LEU A 271 -5.81 -6.69 -10.59
CA LEU A 271 -4.64 -6.11 -11.23
C LEU A 271 -3.39 -6.83 -10.76
N ILE A 272 -2.61 -7.39 -11.68
CA ILE A 272 -1.40 -8.16 -11.37
C ILE A 272 -0.23 -7.55 -12.13
N GLY A 273 0.81 -7.13 -11.41
CA GLY A 273 2.00 -6.54 -12.00
C GLY A 273 3.27 -7.21 -11.52
N LYS A 274 4.16 -7.55 -12.47
CA LYS A 274 5.47 -8.14 -12.20
C LYS A 274 6.56 -7.36 -12.91
N SER A 275 7.50 -6.81 -12.18
CA SER A 275 8.67 -6.09 -12.69
C SER A 275 9.96 -6.74 -12.22
N ASN A 276 11.09 -6.34 -12.81
CA ASN A 276 12.42 -6.67 -12.27
C ASN A 276 12.91 -5.57 -11.31
N ASP A 277 12.94 -4.32 -11.78
CA ASP A 277 13.60 -3.21 -11.06
C ASP A 277 12.72 -1.97 -10.82
N GLY A 278 11.64 -1.77 -11.58
CA GLY A 278 10.62 -0.76 -11.29
C GLY A 278 9.50 -1.28 -10.37
N ALA A 279 8.42 -0.53 -10.22
CA ALA A 279 7.28 -0.98 -9.43
C ALA A 279 6.53 -2.13 -10.13
N GLY A 280 6.14 -3.15 -9.37
CA GLY A 280 5.25 -4.19 -9.89
C GLY A 280 3.93 -3.59 -10.34
N VAL A 281 3.29 -2.83 -9.44
CA VAL A 281 2.13 -1.98 -9.77
C VAL A 281 2.35 -0.57 -9.25
N ASP A 282 2.03 0.44 -10.06
CA ASP A 282 1.83 1.80 -9.58
C ASP A 282 0.33 2.04 -9.40
N ALA A 283 -0.14 1.99 -8.15
CA ALA A 283 -1.57 1.99 -7.85
C ALA A 283 -2.26 3.32 -8.21
N ARG A 284 -1.48 4.38 -8.41
CA ARG A 284 -1.95 5.72 -8.80
C ARG A 284 -2.58 5.73 -10.17
N PHE A 285 -2.31 4.71 -10.98
CA PHE A 285 -2.91 4.58 -12.29
C PHE A 285 -4.35 4.12 -12.24
N PHE A 286 -4.94 3.87 -11.07
CA PHE A 286 -6.25 3.24 -10.96
C PHE A 286 -7.23 4.04 -10.10
N ASP A 287 -8.50 3.97 -10.49
CA ASP A 287 -9.64 4.58 -9.81
C ASP A 287 -10.80 3.58 -9.83
N ASN A 288 -11.38 3.28 -8.66
CA ASN A 288 -12.55 2.41 -8.52
C ASN A 288 -13.73 3.07 -7.80
N GLN A 289 -13.82 4.40 -7.80
CA GLN A 289 -14.88 5.11 -7.07
C GLN A 289 -16.29 4.75 -7.57
N ASP A 290 -16.42 4.40 -8.86
CA ASP A 290 -17.69 4.05 -9.49
C ASP A 290 -17.86 2.53 -9.72
N LEU A 291 -16.97 1.71 -9.15
CA LEU A 291 -17.05 0.26 -9.21
C LEU A 291 -18.02 -0.25 -8.12
N ASP A 292 -18.96 -1.09 -8.55
CA ASP A 292 -19.82 -1.93 -7.72
C ASP A 292 -19.25 -3.37 -7.76
N GLY A 293 -18.23 -3.60 -6.92
CA GLY A 293 -17.49 -4.84 -6.82
C GLY A 293 -16.09 -4.64 -6.22
N ASP A 294 -15.33 -5.73 -6.09
CA ASP A 294 -14.03 -5.73 -5.43
C ASP A 294 -12.91 -5.29 -6.39
N LEU A 295 -11.94 -4.54 -5.86
CA LEU A 295 -10.66 -4.27 -6.53
C LEU A 295 -9.50 -4.90 -5.75
N ASN A 296 -8.80 -5.83 -6.39
CA ASN A 296 -7.57 -6.43 -5.88
C ASN A 296 -6.36 -5.96 -6.70
N ILE A 297 -5.32 -5.47 -6.04
CA ILE A 297 -4.07 -5.04 -6.64
C ILE A 297 -2.93 -5.90 -6.08
N SER A 298 -2.21 -6.60 -6.95
CA SER A 298 -1.05 -7.44 -6.60
C SER A 298 0.16 -7.05 -7.41
N GLY A 299 1.17 -6.47 -6.76
CA GLY A 299 2.43 -6.07 -7.37
C GLY A 299 3.61 -6.88 -6.84
N SER A 300 4.52 -7.25 -7.74
CA SER A 300 5.74 -7.99 -7.42
C SER A 300 6.94 -7.41 -8.17
N SER A 301 8.08 -7.33 -7.49
CA SER A 301 9.34 -6.79 -8.04
C SER A 301 10.55 -7.46 -7.40
N ASN A 302 11.70 -7.48 -8.09
CA ASN A 302 12.95 -7.95 -7.45
C ASN A 302 13.58 -6.81 -6.64
N THR A 303 13.86 -5.65 -7.25
CA THR A 303 14.58 -4.55 -6.58
C THR A 303 13.75 -3.28 -6.41
N GLY A 304 12.72 -3.07 -7.24
CA GLY A 304 11.75 -1.98 -7.07
C GLY A 304 10.67 -2.30 -6.05
N ALA A 305 9.73 -1.37 -5.83
CA ALA A 305 8.60 -1.61 -4.94
C ALA A 305 7.66 -2.69 -5.51
N GLY A 306 7.05 -3.51 -4.65
CA GLY A 306 5.96 -4.39 -5.09
C GLY A 306 4.78 -3.57 -5.60
N VAL A 307 4.25 -2.69 -4.75
CA VAL A 307 3.26 -1.66 -5.12
C VAL A 307 3.77 -0.28 -4.72
N ARG A 308 3.54 0.71 -5.57
CA ARG A 308 3.88 2.12 -5.32
C ARG A 308 2.62 2.99 -5.26
N LEU A 309 2.60 3.90 -4.28
CA LEU A 309 1.60 4.95 -4.09
C LEU A 309 2.32 6.28 -3.72
N ASN A 310 3.03 6.90 -4.68
CA ASN A 310 3.82 8.12 -4.45
C ASN A 310 3.14 9.42 -4.92
N ASP A 311 3.50 10.57 -4.36
CA ASP A 311 2.97 11.91 -4.66
C ASP A 311 1.53 12.17 -4.20
N ARG A 312 1.32 13.25 -3.43
CA ARG A 312 0.04 13.85 -2.97
C ARG A 312 -1.17 12.90 -3.03
N LEU A 313 -1.18 11.89 -2.16
CA LEU A 313 -2.20 10.85 -2.10
C LEU A 313 -3.60 11.43 -1.81
N ASN A 314 -4.35 11.72 -2.88
CA ASN A 314 -5.80 11.56 -2.90
C ASN A 314 -6.05 10.32 -3.77
N VAL A 315 -5.74 9.15 -3.22
CA VAL A 315 -5.86 7.88 -3.94
C VAL A 315 -7.35 7.63 -4.18
N ASN A 316 -7.76 7.54 -5.45
CA ASN A 316 -9.13 7.24 -5.86
C ASN A 316 -9.48 5.75 -5.66
N LEU A 317 -8.86 5.11 -4.67
CA LEU A 317 -9.12 3.73 -4.29
C LEU A 317 -9.98 3.72 -3.04
N LYS A 318 -11.07 2.96 -3.07
CA LYS A 318 -11.93 2.66 -1.92
C LYS A 318 -12.08 1.16 -1.78
N ASP A 319 -12.11 0.67 -0.55
CA ASP A 319 -12.39 -0.74 -0.21
C ASP A 319 -11.53 -1.76 -1.00
N ALA A 320 -10.33 -1.36 -1.45
CA ALA A 320 -9.45 -2.18 -2.25
C ALA A 320 -8.49 -3.01 -1.38
N VAL A 321 -8.09 -4.16 -1.90
CA VAL A 321 -7.03 -4.99 -1.31
C VAL A 321 -5.75 -4.80 -2.11
N ILE A 322 -4.71 -4.28 -1.47
CA ILE A 322 -3.44 -3.91 -2.10
C ILE A 322 -2.34 -4.77 -1.50
N THR A 323 -1.73 -5.65 -2.31
CA THR A 323 -0.63 -6.53 -1.89
C THR A 323 0.62 -6.23 -2.72
N GLY A 324 1.70 -5.83 -2.06
CA GLY A 324 2.99 -5.58 -2.70
C GLY A 324 4.08 -6.51 -2.16
N ASN A 325 4.78 -7.18 -3.07
CA ASN A 325 5.87 -8.11 -2.77
C ASN A 325 7.17 -7.59 -3.39
N SER A 326 8.26 -7.55 -2.64
CA SER A 326 9.58 -7.24 -3.18
C SER A 326 10.65 -8.12 -2.56
N ILE A 327 11.75 -8.37 -3.28
CA ILE A 327 12.91 -9.09 -2.72
C ILE A 327 13.75 -8.10 -1.92
N SER A 328 14.41 -7.15 -2.59
CA SER A 328 15.30 -6.17 -1.95
C SER A 328 14.74 -4.74 -1.93
N GLY A 329 13.58 -4.50 -2.55
CA GLY A 329 12.84 -3.25 -2.46
C GLY A 329 11.77 -3.26 -1.38
N VAL A 330 10.98 -2.19 -1.31
CA VAL A 330 9.84 -2.07 -0.37
C VAL A 330 8.66 -2.92 -0.88
N GLY A 331 7.95 -3.63 0.01
CA GLY A 331 6.73 -4.34 -0.37
C GLY A 331 5.67 -3.38 -0.91
N VAL A 332 5.23 -2.43 -0.08
CA VAL A 332 4.38 -1.29 -0.49
C VAL A 332 5.02 0.03 -0.09
N ASP A 333 5.24 0.91 -1.06
CA ASP A 333 5.85 2.22 -0.86
C ASP A 333 4.83 3.35 -1.03
N ILE A 334 4.56 4.08 0.04
CA ILE A 334 3.64 5.22 0.08
C ILE A 334 4.47 6.47 0.37
N THR A 335 4.70 7.32 -0.63
CA THR A 335 5.44 8.57 -0.44
C THR A 335 4.51 9.77 -0.62
N THR A 336 4.27 10.53 0.43
CA THR A 336 3.58 11.83 0.34
C THR A 336 4.57 12.90 -0.15
N GLY A 337 4.10 13.86 -0.95
CA GLY A 337 4.96 14.96 -1.43
C GLY A 337 5.08 16.11 -0.40
N ASP A 338 6.06 17.00 -0.60
CA ASP A 338 6.49 18.04 0.37
C ASP A 338 5.50 19.21 0.64
N SER A 339 4.23 19.13 0.23
CA SER A 339 3.29 20.24 0.38
C SER A 339 2.36 20.07 1.58
N GLY A 340 2.58 20.84 2.65
CA GLY A 340 1.67 20.99 3.79
C GLY A 340 1.70 19.84 4.81
N THR A 341 0.56 19.62 5.49
CA THR A 341 0.24 18.44 6.33
C THR A 341 -0.58 17.43 5.49
N PRO A 342 0.05 16.56 4.69
CA PRO A 342 -0.62 15.60 3.82
C PRO A 342 -1.44 14.59 4.64
N VAL A 343 -2.70 14.39 4.24
CA VAL A 343 -3.56 13.34 4.78
C VAL A 343 -3.45 12.13 3.86
N VAL A 344 -3.04 10.98 4.40
CA VAL A 344 -3.11 9.66 3.77
C VAL A 344 -4.40 8.99 4.27
N ASN A 345 -5.53 9.35 3.67
CA ASN A 345 -6.77 8.65 3.93
C ASN A 345 -6.74 7.31 3.21
N LEU A 346 -6.74 6.21 3.96
CA LEU A 346 -6.72 4.87 3.39
C LEU A 346 -8.09 4.46 2.84
N ASN A 347 -9.20 5.21 3.05
CA ASN A 347 -10.51 4.91 2.46
C ASN A 347 -10.93 3.43 2.60
N ASN A 348 -10.72 2.84 3.79
CA ASN A 348 -10.95 1.42 4.11
C ASN A 348 -10.12 0.41 3.29
N ASN A 349 -9.12 0.87 2.53
CA ASN A 349 -8.22 -0.02 1.82
C ASN A 349 -7.43 -0.89 2.81
N LYS A 350 -7.19 -2.15 2.40
CA LYS A 350 -6.33 -3.11 3.12
C LYS A 350 -4.99 -3.19 2.39
N ILE A 351 -3.94 -2.70 3.03
CA ILE A 351 -2.59 -2.63 2.47
C ILE A 351 -1.73 -3.70 3.11
N LYS A 352 -1.14 -4.58 2.29
CA LYS A 352 -0.23 -5.63 2.71
C LYS A 352 1.08 -5.53 1.94
N GLY A 353 2.17 -5.23 2.63
CA GLY A 353 3.51 -5.15 2.05
C GLY A 353 4.43 -6.22 2.60
N ILE A 354 5.05 -6.98 1.71
CA ILE A 354 6.00 -8.04 2.03
C ILE A 354 7.32 -7.71 1.33
N SER A 355 8.40 -7.62 2.10
CA SER A 355 9.76 -7.54 1.56
C SER A 355 10.58 -8.71 2.07
N GLU A 356 11.43 -9.31 1.22
CA GLU A 356 12.37 -10.32 1.72
C GLU A 356 13.44 -9.69 2.61
N GLU A 357 13.98 -8.52 2.25
CA GLU A 357 15.23 -7.97 2.83
C GLU A 357 15.17 -6.49 3.25
N SER A 358 14.14 -5.75 2.82
CA SER A 358 14.00 -4.31 3.07
C SER A 358 12.76 -4.03 3.91
N ILE A 359 11.91 -3.06 3.54
CA ILE A 359 10.75 -2.64 4.34
C ILE A 359 9.48 -3.32 3.82
N GLY A 360 8.64 -3.85 4.71
CA GLY A 360 7.31 -4.38 4.34
C GLY A 360 6.41 -3.27 3.76
N VAL A 361 6.06 -2.29 4.59
CA VAL A 361 5.33 -1.07 4.17
C VAL A 361 6.07 0.18 4.62
N ARG A 362 6.30 1.13 3.70
CA ARG A 362 6.86 2.44 4.02
C ARG A 362 5.82 3.53 3.78
N ILE A 363 5.66 4.42 4.76
CA ILE A 363 4.94 5.69 4.62
C ILE A 363 5.91 6.83 4.85
N ASN A 364 6.34 7.47 3.77
CA ASN A 364 7.28 8.57 3.80
C ASN A 364 6.57 9.93 3.67
N GLY A 365 6.86 10.88 4.54
CA GLY A 365 6.21 12.18 4.50
C GLY A 365 6.52 13.13 5.63
N LYS A 366 5.99 14.36 5.51
CA LYS A 366 6.05 15.39 6.54
C LYS A 366 4.66 15.64 7.12
N ASN A 367 4.42 15.40 8.40
CA ASN A 367 3.13 15.67 9.06
C ASN A 367 1.96 14.85 8.49
N VAL A 368 2.10 13.53 8.52
CA VAL A 368 1.19 12.59 7.86
C VAL A 368 0.06 12.15 8.79
N SER A 369 -1.20 12.32 8.37
CA SER A 369 -2.36 11.73 9.05
C SER A 369 -2.86 10.50 8.29
N ILE A 370 -2.97 9.35 8.95
CA ILE A 370 -3.42 8.07 8.41
C ILE A 370 -4.78 7.74 9.02
N THR A 371 -5.79 7.56 8.17
CA THR A 371 -7.17 7.31 8.62
C THR A 371 -7.79 6.11 7.91
N ASN A 372 -8.66 5.38 8.61
CA ASN A 372 -9.62 4.40 8.07
C ASN A 372 -9.05 3.29 7.18
N GLY A 373 -8.73 2.12 7.72
CA GLY A 373 -8.24 0.97 6.95
C GLY A 373 -7.22 0.15 7.73
N SER A 374 -6.49 -0.73 7.04
CA SER A 374 -5.45 -1.55 7.67
C SER A 374 -4.15 -1.57 6.88
N ILE A 375 -3.03 -1.52 7.59
CA ILE A 375 -1.68 -1.68 7.05
C ILE A 375 -1.04 -2.90 7.70
N GLU A 376 -0.57 -3.85 6.90
CA GLU A 376 0.20 -5.02 7.34
C GLU A 376 1.54 -5.02 6.61
N GLY A 377 2.64 -4.87 7.33
CA GLY A 377 3.98 -4.92 6.79
C GLY A 377 4.76 -6.12 7.31
N THR A 378 5.42 -6.86 6.44
CA THR A 378 6.24 -8.02 6.82
C THR A 378 7.61 -7.96 6.15
N VAL A 379 8.65 -8.19 6.93
CA VAL A 379 10.02 -8.43 6.46
C VAL A 379 10.41 -9.85 6.80
N VAL A 380 10.83 -10.62 5.79
CA VAL A 380 11.10 -12.06 5.96
C VAL A 380 12.46 -12.31 6.60
N ARG A 381 13.49 -11.55 6.20
CA ARG A 381 14.86 -11.63 6.73
C ARG A 381 15.57 -10.27 6.67
N GLY A 382 16.65 -10.10 7.42
CA GLY A 382 17.40 -8.86 7.44
C GLY A 382 16.80 -7.79 8.35
N SER A 383 17.44 -6.62 8.36
CA SER A 383 17.22 -5.57 9.36
C SER A 383 16.14 -4.55 9.01
N GLY A 384 15.45 -4.72 7.89
CA GLY A 384 14.34 -3.84 7.54
C GLY A 384 13.14 -4.05 8.48
N SER A 385 12.33 -3.00 8.67
CA SER A 385 11.17 -3.07 9.57
C SER A 385 9.89 -3.46 8.83
N GLY A 386 8.96 -4.10 9.55
CA GLY A 386 7.65 -4.47 9.01
C GLY A 386 6.92 -3.27 8.44
N VAL A 387 6.68 -2.26 9.28
CA VAL A 387 6.13 -0.95 8.88
C VAL A 387 7.07 0.17 9.30
N VAL A 388 7.31 1.13 8.39
CA VAL A 388 8.12 2.33 8.66
C VAL A 388 7.33 3.60 8.38
N LEU A 389 7.24 4.48 9.37
CA LEU A 389 6.79 5.86 9.24
C LEU A 389 8.03 6.79 9.17
N ALA A 390 8.44 7.11 7.93
CA ALA A 390 9.73 7.73 7.60
C ALA A 390 9.64 9.22 7.23
N GLY A 391 10.52 10.04 7.78
CA GLY A 391 10.63 11.45 7.38
C GLY A 391 10.98 12.40 8.51
N ASN A 392 11.26 11.88 9.71
CA ASN A 392 11.60 12.66 10.90
C ASN A 392 10.57 13.77 11.15
N SER A 393 9.28 13.43 11.03
CA SER A 393 8.16 14.36 11.12
C SER A 393 7.05 13.80 12.00
N ASP A 394 5.98 14.57 12.21
CA ASP A 394 4.86 14.14 13.02
C ASP A 394 3.96 13.18 12.23
N TYR A 395 3.54 12.10 12.89
CA TYR A 395 2.58 11.13 12.36
C TYR A 395 1.34 11.10 13.24
N THR A 396 0.17 10.99 12.62
CA THR A 396 -1.09 10.72 13.32
C THR A 396 -1.76 9.51 12.71
N ILE A 397 -2.17 8.55 13.53
CA ILE A 397 -2.99 7.40 13.13
C ILE A 397 -4.34 7.53 13.84
N SER A 398 -5.44 7.53 13.09
CA SER A 398 -6.79 7.66 13.63
C SER A 398 -7.72 6.62 13.00
N GLY A 399 -8.36 5.80 13.83
CA GLY A 399 -9.30 4.75 13.39
C GLY A 399 -8.72 3.68 12.46
N ALA A 400 -7.39 3.59 12.32
CA ALA A 400 -6.71 2.62 11.46
C ALA A 400 -5.98 1.55 12.29
N THR A 401 -5.76 0.39 11.69
CA THR A 401 -4.94 -0.69 12.26
C THR A 401 -3.61 -0.78 11.53
N VAL A 402 -2.50 -0.78 12.27
CA VAL A 402 -1.15 -0.95 11.74
C VAL A 402 -0.51 -2.17 12.39
N THR A 403 -0.12 -3.15 11.58
CA THR A 403 0.56 -4.36 12.03
C THR A 403 1.89 -4.49 11.30
N GLY A 404 2.97 -4.64 12.04
CA GLY A 404 4.31 -4.77 11.47
C GLY A 404 5.03 -5.99 12.03
N LYS A 405 5.58 -6.82 11.15
CA LYS A 405 6.38 -7.99 11.50
C LYS A 405 7.76 -7.91 10.87
N SER A 406 8.78 -8.20 11.66
CA SER A 406 10.16 -8.24 11.18
C SER A 406 10.96 -9.33 11.87
N ALA A 407 11.94 -9.88 11.15
CA ALA A 407 12.98 -10.71 11.73
C ALA A 407 13.94 -9.82 12.54
N ASP A 408 14.86 -9.09 11.90
CA ASP A 408 15.97 -8.43 12.60
C ASP A 408 15.82 -6.90 12.73
N GLY A 409 14.82 -6.31 12.08
CA GLY A 409 14.39 -4.92 12.28
C GLY A 409 13.19 -4.79 13.22
N ALA A 410 12.70 -3.56 13.43
CA ALA A 410 11.51 -3.34 14.24
C ALA A 410 10.23 -3.90 13.60
N GLY A 411 9.26 -4.32 14.41
CA GLY A 411 7.91 -4.61 13.90
C GLY A 411 7.32 -3.35 13.25
N VAL A 412 7.21 -2.29 14.04
CA VAL A 412 6.81 -0.93 13.60
C VAL A 412 7.87 0.08 14.03
N SER A 413 8.36 0.90 13.10
CA SER A 413 9.33 1.98 13.37
C SER A 413 8.76 3.34 12.99
N VAL A 414 8.83 4.31 13.92
CA VAL A 414 8.40 5.70 13.72
C VAL A 414 9.57 6.64 13.99
N SER A 415 10.00 7.33 12.93
CA SER A 415 11.20 8.19 12.96
C SER A 415 11.00 9.55 13.64
N GLY A 416 9.77 9.95 13.94
CA GLY A 416 9.42 11.23 14.57
C GLY A 416 8.36 11.10 15.66
N ASN A 417 7.60 12.16 15.91
CA ASN A 417 6.53 12.13 16.90
C ASN A 417 5.34 11.32 16.37
N LEU A 418 4.65 10.64 17.27
CA LEU A 418 3.51 9.81 16.95
C LEU A 418 2.29 10.23 17.75
N ALA A 419 1.14 10.34 17.08
CA ALA A 419 -0.16 10.40 17.70
C ALA A 419 -1.05 9.23 17.27
N VAL A 420 -1.76 8.61 18.23
CA VAL A 420 -2.64 7.46 17.98
C VAL A 420 -3.98 7.73 18.63
N ASN A 421 -5.04 7.84 17.81
CA ASN A 421 -6.33 8.37 18.24
C ASN A 421 -7.50 7.53 17.71
N ASP A 422 -8.70 7.81 18.22
CA ASP A 422 -9.97 7.30 17.70
C ASP A 422 -10.02 5.76 17.57
N ASN A 423 -9.61 5.06 18.63
CA ASN A 423 -9.49 3.60 18.69
C ASN A 423 -8.55 2.98 17.65
N ALA A 424 -7.56 3.75 17.17
CA ALA A 424 -6.49 3.19 16.34
C ALA A 424 -5.69 2.14 17.12
N SER A 425 -5.13 1.17 16.38
CA SER A 425 -4.33 0.09 16.94
C SER A 425 -3.00 -0.04 16.21
N ILE A 426 -1.91 -0.16 16.97
CA ILE A 426 -0.58 -0.49 16.46
C ILE A 426 -0.14 -1.79 17.11
N ASP A 427 0.30 -2.76 16.29
CA ASP A 427 0.86 -4.03 16.73
C ASP A 427 2.19 -4.30 16.01
N GLY A 428 3.28 -4.39 16.76
CA GLY A 428 4.62 -4.62 16.22
C GLY A 428 5.26 -5.88 16.76
N THR A 429 5.62 -6.83 15.90
CA THR A 429 6.31 -8.07 16.27
C THR A 429 7.71 -8.12 15.68
N ALA A 430 8.72 -8.29 16.54
CA ALA A 430 10.10 -8.52 16.15
C ALA A 430 10.60 -9.86 16.72
N THR A 431 11.15 -10.72 15.87
CA THR A 431 11.56 -12.09 16.29
C THR A 431 13.07 -12.30 16.39
N GLY A 432 13.88 -11.38 15.88
CA GLY A 432 15.34 -11.43 15.88
C GLY A 432 15.95 -10.83 17.14
N GLU A 433 17.25 -11.08 17.33
CA GLU A 433 17.96 -10.63 18.51
C GLU A 433 18.11 -9.10 18.55
N GLY A 434 17.80 -8.50 19.70
CA GLY A 434 17.90 -7.05 19.92
C GLY A 434 16.87 -6.19 19.17
N ALA A 435 16.02 -6.81 18.35
CA ALA A 435 14.99 -6.10 17.59
C ALA A 435 13.79 -5.70 18.48
N THR A 436 13.16 -4.57 18.15
CA THR A 436 12.09 -3.95 18.95
C THR A 436 10.71 -4.19 18.33
N GLY A 437 9.69 -4.50 19.12
CA GLY A 437 8.32 -4.67 18.61
C GLY A 437 7.79 -3.38 17.98
N VAL A 438 7.63 -2.33 18.80
CA VAL A 438 7.27 -0.98 18.37
C VAL A 438 8.31 0.03 18.84
N GLN A 439 8.89 0.79 17.90
CA GLN A 439 9.88 1.82 18.18
C GLN A 439 9.37 3.21 17.77
N VAL A 440 9.37 4.15 18.70
CA VAL A 440 9.06 5.57 18.49
C VAL A 440 10.26 6.42 18.87
N SER A 441 10.91 7.04 17.89
CA SER A 441 12.10 7.89 18.11
C SER A 441 11.79 9.27 18.67
N GLY A 442 10.54 9.75 18.54
CA GLY A 442 10.07 11.03 19.07
C GLY A 442 9.13 10.87 20.27
N ASN A 443 8.28 11.88 20.46
CA ASN A 443 7.24 11.89 21.48
C ASN A 443 6.03 11.04 21.06
N LEU A 444 5.29 10.51 22.04
CA LEU A 444 4.06 9.75 21.83
C LEU A 444 2.87 10.47 22.48
N ASN A 445 1.87 10.85 21.70
CA ASN A 445 0.64 11.49 22.20
C ASN A 445 -0.60 10.68 21.77
N SER A 446 -1.21 9.93 22.66
CA SER A 446 -2.27 8.98 22.30
C SER A 446 -3.54 9.22 23.12
N THR A 447 -4.71 9.14 22.47
CA THR A 447 -6.01 9.36 23.11
C THR A 447 -7.09 8.41 22.56
N GLY A 448 -8.27 8.42 23.18
CA GLY A 448 -9.50 7.93 22.53
C GLY A 448 -9.61 6.42 22.39
N GLY A 449 -9.23 5.64 23.42
CA GLY A 449 -9.39 4.17 23.43
C GLY A 449 -8.35 3.41 22.60
N SER A 450 -7.31 4.10 22.13
CA SER A 450 -6.28 3.52 21.27
C SER A 450 -5.45 2.43 21.96
N ARG A 451 -4.90 1.52 21.16
CA ARG A 451 -4.02 0.42 21.63
C ARG A 451 -2.67 0.47 20.91
N ILE A 452 -1.59 0.35 21.67
CA ILE A 452 -0.24 0.21 21.14
C ILE A 452 0.37 -1.02 21.79
N HIS A 453 0.70 -2.01 20.98
CA HIS A 453 1.27 -3.27 21.42
C HIS A 453 2.55 -3.62 20.69
N GLY A 454 3.56 -4.07 21.41
CA GLY A 454 4.77 -4.61 20.79
C GLY A 454 5.24 -5.90 21.43
N THR A 455 5.73 -6.82 20.60
CA THR A 455 6.33 -8.09 21.00
C THR A 455 7.75 -8.16 20.46
N ALA A 456 8.71 -8.46 21.32
CA ALA A 456 10.10 -8.69 20.93
C ALA A 456 10.63 -10.01 21.52
N LEU A 457 11.65 -10.60 20.89
CA LEU A 457 12.35 -11.75 21.48
C LEU A 457 13.31 -11.31 22.59
N SER A 458 14.25 -10.41 22.27
CA SER A 458 15.27 -9.95 23.22
C SER A 458 15.52 -8.44 23.23
N GLY A 459 14.89 -7.68 22.31
CA GLY A 459 14.80 -6.22 22.40
C GLY A 459 13.58 -5.76 23.19
N ASP A 460 13.26 -4.47 23.09
CA ASP A 460 12.11 -3.91 23.79
C ASP A 460 10.78 -4.29 23.10
N GLY A 461 9.75 -4.63 23.86
CA GLY A 461 8.40 -4.83 23.32
C GLY A 461 7.91 -3.52 22.72
N VAL A 462 7.85 -2.46 23.54
CA VAL A 462 7.64 -1.08 23.09
C VAL A 462 8.75 -0.16 23.61
N GLN A 463 9.32 0.65 22.73
CA GLN A 463 10.33 1.66 23.04
C GLN A 463 9.85 3.05 22.59
N VAL A 464 9.85 4.01 23.51
CA VAL A 464 9.59 5.43 23.22
C VAL A 464 10.76 6.27 23.74
N SER A 465 11.42 7.00 22.83
CA SER A 465 12.60 7.80 23.17
C SER A 465 12.26 9.18 23.74
N GLY A 466 11.12 9.75 23.36
CA GLY A 466 10.65 11.06 23.81
C GLY A 466 9.65 11.03 24.96
N ASP A 467 9.04 12.18 25.23
CA ASP A 467 7.96 12.32 26.19
C ASP A 467 6.69 11.61 25.68
N THR A 468 5.92 11.06 26.61
CA THR A 468 4.73 10.26 26.35
C THR A 468 3.52 10.82 27.10
N SER A 469 2.43 11.15 26.38
CA SER A 469 1.16 11.59 26.95
C SER A 469 0.02 10.68 26.49
N LEU A 470 -0.69 10.04 27.43
CA LEU A 470 -1.68 8.99 27.14
C LEU A 470 -2.99 9.23 27.90
N SER A 471 -4.12 9.31 27.21
CA SER A 471 -5.45 9.44 27.84
C SER A 471 -6.42 8.37 27.38
N GLY A 472 -6.82 7.47 28.29
CA GLY A 472 -7.66 6.31 27.99
C GLY A 472 -7.03 5.35 26.97
N VAL A 473 -5.72 5.13 27.05
CA VAL A 473 -4.94 4.30 26.12
C VAL A 473 -4.47 3.01 26.80
N SER A 474 -4.37 1.93 26.03
CA SER A 474 -3.65 0.72 26.44
C SER A 474 -2.30 0.66 25.72
N LEU A 475 -1.22 0.89 26.46
CA LEU A 475 0.16 0.72 26.01
C LEU A 475 0.70 -0.58 26.61
N SER A 476 1.06 -1.57 25.80
CA SER A 476 1.59 -2.83 26.32
C SER A 476 2.72 -3.43 25.51
N GLY A 477 3.67 -4.09 26.18
CA GLY A 477 4.73 -4.79 25.46
C GLY A 477 5.23 -6.04 26.15
N ASP A 478 5.55 -7.03 25.33
CA ASP A 478 6.05 -8.34 25.72
C ASP A 478 7.46 -8.54 25.19
N THR A 479 8.34 -9.11 26.01
CA THR A 479 9.69 -9.49 25.62
C THR A 479 10.16 -10.76 26.32
N GLY A 480 11.15 -11.44 25.76
CA GLY A 480 11.93 -12.44 26.49
C GLY A 480 12.91 -11.78 27.45
N THR A 481 13.95 -11.14 26.91
CA THR A 481 15.10 -10.63 27.71
C THR A 481 15.33 -9.11 27.64
N GLY A 482 14.54 -8.35 26.88
CA GLY A 482 14.64 -6.88 26.81
C GLY A 482 13.74 -6.18 27.83
N THR A 483 13.18 -5.01 27.49
CA THR A 483 12.14 -4.37 28.32
C THR A 483 10.76 -4.53 27.70
N GLY A 484 9.75 -4.95 28.45
CA GLY A 484 8.38 -5.03 27.94
C GLY A 484 7.90 -3.66 27.43
N VAL A 485 7.96 -2.63 28.27
CA VAL A 485 7.75 -1.23 27.88
C VAL A 485 8.88 -0.35 28.42
N ASN A 486 9.58 0.33 27.52
CA ASN A 486 10.69 1.25 27.81
C ASN A 486 10.33 2.68 27.38
N ILE A 487 10.19 3.59 28.34
CA ILE A 487 9.90 5.00 28.08
C ILE A 487 11.05 5.83 28.64
N ALA A 488 11.83 6.46 27.76
CA ALA A 488 13.00 7.24 28.16
C ALA A 488 12.63 8.66 28.65
N GLY A 489 11.61 9.27 28.05
CA GLY A 489 11.11 10.60 28.44
C GLY A 489 10.09 10.57 29.58
N ASN A 490 9.46 11.71 29.84
CA ASN A 490 8.41 11.82 30.87
C ASN A 490 7.14 11.11 30.41
N LEU A 491 6.42 10.50 31.36
CA LEU A 491 5.14 9.84 31.11
C LEU A 491 4.02 10.60 31.81
N LYS A 492 3.06 11.13 31.05
CA LYS A 492 1.82 11.72 31.58
C LYS A 492 0.63 10.88 31.17
N THR A 493 -0.18 10.47 32.13
CA THR A 493 -1.35 9.63 31.87
C THR A 493 -2.56 10.05 32.69
N ASP A 494 -3.74 9.56 32.33
CA ASP A 494 -4.96 9.67 33.14
C ASP A 494 -5.28 8.35 33.85
N GLU A 495 -6.30 8.36 34.71
CA GLU A 495 -6.74 7.18 35.46
C GLU A 495 -7.29 6.04 34.58
N LYS A 496 -7.60 6.30 33.31
CA LYS A 496 -8.12 5.31 32.36
C LYS A 496 -7.02 4.63 31.55
N THR A 497 -5.84 5.21 31.52
CA THR A 497 -4.68 4.66 30.81
C THR A 497 -4.06 3.50 31.58
N THR A 498 -3.65 2.48 30.83
CA THR A 498 -2.88 1.35 31.34
C THR A 498 -1.56 1.23 30.59
N VAL A 499 -0.47 1.11 31.33
CA VAL A 499 0.87 0.82 30.81
C VAL A 499 1.31 -0.53 31.37
N THR A 500 1.42 -1.55 30.51
CA THR A 500 1.74 -2.92 30.94
C THR A 500 2.93 -3.48 30.21
N GLY A 501 3.99 -3.82 30.93
CA GLY A 501 5.17 -4.44 30.36
C GLY A 501 5.44 -5.81 30.96
N LYS A 502 5.82 -6.77 30.11
CA LYS A 502 6.08 -8.15 30.52
C LYS A 502 7.38 -8.66 29.93
N SER A 503 8.23 -9.18 30.82
CA SER A 503 9.38 -9.99 30.48
C SER A 503 9.12 -11.45 30.87
N THR A 504 9.34 -12.40 29.95
CA THR A 504 9.19 -13.84 30.24
C THR A 504 10.47 -14.52 30.70
N ASP A 505 11.59 -13.81 30.70
CA ASP A 505 12.91 -14.33 31.10
C ASP A 505 13.62 -13.26 31.97
N THR A 506 14.89 -12.96 31.71
CA THR A 506 15.73 -12.04 32.50
C THR A 506 15.52 -10.54 32.24
N GLY A 507 14.60 -10.16 31.37
CA GLY A 507 14.32 -8.78 31.00
C GLY A 507 13.59 -7.95 32.07
N THR A 508 13.33 -6.68 31.78
CA THR A 508 12.53 -5.80 32.65
C THR A 508 11.08 -5.74 32.16
N GLY A 509 10.10 -5.76 33.07
CA GLY A 509 8.70 -5.56 32.69
C GLY A 509 8.47 -4.15 32.13
N VAL A 510 8.57 -3.13 32.98
CA VAL A 510 8.49 -1.71 32.59
C VAL A 510 9.73 -0.95 33.08
N SER A 511 10.30 -0.09 32.24
CA SER A 511 11.33 0.87 32.62
C SER A 511 10.87 2.30 32.34
N LEU A 512 10.93 3.15 33.36
CA LEU A 512 10.61 4.58 33.28
C LEU A 512 11.88 5.40 33.48
N GLY A 513 12.32 6.06 32.41
CA GLY A 513 13.56 6.84 32.35
C GLY A 513 13.48 8.24 32.96
N ALA A 514 12.28 8.76 33.22
CA ALA A 514 12.07 10.10 33.76
C ALA A 514 10.82 10.18 34.67
N SER A 515 10.18 11.36 34.76
CA SER A 515 9.04 11.60 35.65
C SER A 515 7.75 10.95 35.14
N LEU A 516 6.84 10.63 36.06
CA LEU A 516 5.52 10.06 35.78
C LEU A 516 4.42 10.86 36.50
N GLU A 517 3.37 11.22 35.78
CA GLU A 517 2.15 11.82 36.31
C GLU A 517 0.93 10.98 35.92
N GLY A 518 0.24 10.39 36.90
CA GLY A 518 -1.05 9.72 36.71
C GLY A 518 -1.00 8.23 36.34
N GLY A 519 -2.19 7.61 36.31
CA GLY A 519 -2.50 6.30 35.69
C GLY A 519 -1.92 5.06 36.38
N LYS A 520 -2.08 3.93 35.70
CA LYS A 520 -1.67 2.60 36.20
C LYS A 520 -0.53 2.03 35.37
N VAL A 521 0.60 1.79 36.04
CA VAL A 521 1.79 1.16 35.46
C VAL A 521 1.98 -0.22 36.09
N SER A 522 2.07 -1.25 35.25
CA SER A 522 2.25 -2.65 35.68
C SER A 522 3.40 -3.30 34.93
N GLY A 523 4.49 -3.57 35.64
CA GLY A 523 5.64 -4.29 35.12
C GLY A 523 5.73 -5.69 35.73
N THR A 524 5.85 -6.70 34.87
CA THR A 524 5.96 -8.10 35.28
C THR A 524 7.21 -8.72 34.68
N SER A 525 7.94 -9.52 35.45
CA SER A 525 9.11 -10.23 34.99
C SER A 525 9.17 -11.65 35.55
N ALA A 526 9.76 -12.58 34.79
CA ALA A 526 10.14 -13.87 35.35
C ALA A 526 11.36 -13.71 36.25
N ASP A 527 12.52 -13.37 35.66
CA ASP A 527 13.81 -13.41 36.37
C ASP A 527 14.52 -12.05 36.45
N GLY A 528 14.07 -11.05 35.69
CA GLY A 528 14.56 -9.67 35.80
C GLY A 528 13.69 -8.77 36.69
N THR A 529 13.73 -7.46 36.45
CA THR A 529 13.00 -6.47 37.25
C THR A 529 11.55 -6.34 36.78
N GLY A 530 10.57 -6.33 37.69
CA GLY A 530 9.17 -6.05 37.34
C GLY A 530 9.01 -4.62 36.82
N LEU A 531 9.26 -3.63 37.67
CA LEU A 531 9.21 -2.20 37.35
C LEU A 531 10.49 -1.48 37.77
N GLN A 532 11.10 -0.71 36.87
CA GLN A 532 12.29 0.09 37.14
C GLN A 532 11.97 1.60 37.09
N LEU A 533 12.40 2.32 38.13
CA LEU A 533 12.38 3.79 38.21
C LEU A 533 13.81 4.33 38.12
N ALA A 534 14.02 5.26 37.17
CA ALA A 534 15.33 5.88 36.94
C ALA A 534 15.69 6.95 37.99
N ASP A 535 16.96 7.36 37.97
CA ASP A 535 17.48 8.47 38.78
C ASP A 535 16.78 9.80 38.42
N ASN A 536 16.45 10.58 39.44
CA ASN A 536 15.71 11.85 39.38
C ASN A 536 14.25 11.74 38.90
N ALA A 537 13.66 10.55 38.90
CA ALA A 537 12.24 10.40 38.60
C ALA A 537 11.36 11.07 39.68
N THR A 538 10.40 11.89 39.26
CA THR A 538 9.31 12.37 40.12
C THR A 538 8.03 11.67 39.70
N VAL A 539 7.44 10.88 40.60
CA VAL A 539 6.22 10.11 40.33
C VAL A 539 5.08 10.60 41.20
N ILE A 540 4.00 11.03 40.56
CA ILE A 540 2.84 11.61 41.23
C ILE A 540 1.54 11.00 40.72
N ASN A 541 0.52 10.95 41.59
CA ASN A 541 -0.83 10.49 41.29
C ASN A 541 -0.91 9.13 40.56
N SER A 542 0.04 8.23 40.80
CA SER A 542 0.19 6.99 40.02
C SER A 542 -0.06 5.74 40.85
N GLU A 543 -0.52 4.66 40.20
CA GLU A 543 -0.54 3.30 40.75
C GLU A 543 0.60 2.50 40.11
N LEU A 544 1.55 2.04 40.93
CA LEU A 544 2.75 1.35 40.47
C LEU A 544 2.71 -0.10 40.92
N ASN A 545 2.71 -1.03 39.96
CA ASN A 545 2.72 -2.46 40.22
C ASN A 545 3.97 -3.09 39.57
N GLY A 546 4.97 -3.46 40.37
CA GLY A 546 6.15 -4.20 39.93
C GLY A 546 6.15 -5.59 40.52
N THR A 547 6.09 -6.62 39.68
CA THR A 547 6.14 -8.02 40.12
C THR A 547 7.25 -8.79 39.42
N SER A 548 7.96 -9.63 40.16
CA SER A 548 8.94 -10.56 39.60
C SER A 548 8.84 -11.94 40.23
N THR A 549 9.17 -13.00 39.47
CA THR A 549 9.23 -14.35 40.06
C THR A 549 10.52 -14.53 40.84
N SER A 550 11.68 -14.16 40.25
CA SER A 550 12.98 -14.33 40.90
C SER A 550 13.88 -13.10 40.94
N GLY A 551 13.55 -12.03 40.20
CA GLY A 551 14.26 -10.74 40.25
C GLY A 551 13.61 -9.73 41.19
N ASP A 552 13.94 -8.44 41.03
CA ASP A 552 13.39 -7.37 41.86
C ASP A 552 11.95 -7.04 41.41
N GLY A 553 10.99 -6.91 42.34
CA GLY A 553 9.63 -6.47 42.02
C GLY A 553 9.62 -5.03 41.49
N VAL A 554 10.10 -4.10 42.31
CA VAL A 554 10.40 -2.71 41.93
C VAL A 554 11.87 -2.42 42.21
N SER A 555 12.58 -1.82 41.25
CA SER A 555 13.94 -1.35 41.42
C SER A 555 14.06 0.16 41.21
N VAL A 556 14.77 0.83 42.12
CA VAL A 556 15.11 2.25 42.02
C VAL A 556 16.62 2.39 41.85
N THR A 557 17.04 3.06 40.77
CA THR A 557 18.47 3.17 40.41
C THR A 557 19.14 4.45 40.88
N GLY A 558 18.38 5.42 41.40
CA GLY A 558 18.90 6.69 41.91
C GLY A 558 17.93 7.39 42.85
N LYS A 559 17.93 8.73 42.87
CA LYS A 559 17.03 9.54 43.70
C LYS A 559 15.66 9.64 43.05
N THR A 560 14.64 9.10 43.69
CA THR A 560 13.24 9.19 43.23
C THR A 560 12.40 9.97 44.22
N ILE A 561 11.50 10.80 43.71
CA ILE A 561 10.47 11.48 44.50
C ILE A 561 9.14 10.79 44.24
N LEU A 562 8.46 10.36 45.30
CA LEU A 562 7.07 9.89 45.23
C LEU A 562 6.17 10.87 45.98
N ASP A 563 4.98 11.17 45.45
CA ASP A 563 3.95 11.75 46.31
C ASP A 563 3.40 10.72 47.31
N ASP A 564 2.80 11.21 48.38
CA ASP A 564 2.21 10.37 49.43
C ASP A 564 1.13 9.41 48.91
N THR A 565 0.41 9.80 47.86
CA THR A 565 -0.60 8.99 47.19
C THR A 565 0.01 7.83 46.39
N THR A 566 1.04 8.10 45.58
CA THR A 566 1.77 7.08 44.81
C THR A 566 2.49 6.12 45.74
N ALA A 567 3.12 6.63 46.80
CA ALA A 567 3.82 5.80 47.78
C ALA A 567 2.87 4.80 48.47
N GLN A 568 1.61 5.19 48.74
CA GLN A 568 0.58 4.27 49.26
C GLN A 568 0.10 3.24 48.24
N LYS A 569 0.19 3.55 46.95
CA LYS A 569 -0.21 2.71 45.81
C LYS A 569 0.98 2.02 45.13
N LEU A 570 2.12 1.92 45.82
CA LEU A 570 3.27 1.17 45.35
C LEU A 570 3.13 -0.30 45.75
N HIS A 571 3.01 -1.18 44.75
CA HIS A 571 2.97 -2.63 44.91
C HIS A 571 4.26 -3.22 44.36
N ALA A 572 5.16 -3.62 45.25
CA ALA A 572 6.46 -4.19 44.91
C ALA A 572 6.53 -5.64 45.42
N GLU A 573 6.42 -6.61 44.51
CA GLU A 573 6.31 -8.03 44.85
C GLU A 573 7.37 -8.88 44.13
N SER A 574 7.96 -9.81 44.86
CA SER A 574 8.89 -10.78 44.32
C SER A 574 8.65 -12.19 44.89
N GLY A 575 8.85 -13.23 44.09
CA GLY A 575 8.90 -14.61 44.60
C GLY A 575 10.18 -14.87 45.39
N SER A 576 11.35 -14.70 44.77
CA SER A 576 12.66 -14.98 45.41
C SER A 576 13.71 -13.87 45.35
N GLY A 577 13.54 -12.83 44.53
CA GLY A 577 14.34 -11.60 44.58
C GLY A 577 13.81 -10.60 45.59
N ASN A 578 14.14 -9.31 45.48
CA ASN A 578 13.67 -8.31 46.44
C ASN A 578 12.31 -7.74 46.03
N GLY A 579 11.41 -7.50 47.00
CA GLY A 579 10.16 -6.79 46.72
C GLY A 579 10.44 -5.39 46.17
N LEU A 580 11.05 -4.55 46.99
CA LEU A 580 11.57 -3.22 46.64
C LEU A 580 13.09 -3.19 46.80
N SER A 581 13.81 -2.74 45.77
CA SER A 581 15.28 -2.77 45.68
C SER A 581 15.82 -1.37 45.43
N LEU A 582 16.65 -0.87 46.35
CA LEU A 582 17.38 0.39 46.20
C LEU A 582 18.82 0.06 45.77
N LYS A 583 19.20 0.42 44.54
CA LYS A 583 20.60 0.23 44.08
C LYS A 583 21.54 1.17 44.85
N ASP A 584 22.85 0.90 44.82
CA ASP A 584 23.85 1.68 45.55
C ASP A 584 23.72 3.19 45.29
N GLY A 585 23.41 3.96 46.35
CA GLY A 585 23.22 5.41 46.27
C GLY A 585 21.83 5.87 45.83
N ALA A 586 20.89 4.95 45.62
CA ALA A 586 19.48 5.25 45.40
C ALA A 586 18.80 5.69 46.71
N ASP A 587 17.81 6.58 46.58
CA ASP A 587 17.05 7.12 47.69
C ASP A 587 15.61 7.41 47.22
N ILE A 588 14.63 7.23 48.11
CA ILE A 588 13.24 7.57 47.83
C ILE A 588 12.80 8.64 48.82
N SER A 589 12.54 9.84 48.30
CA SER A 589 11.92 10.92 49.05
C SER A 589 10.41 10.91 48.85
N ILE A 590 9.67 10.77 49.95
CA ILE A 590 8.21 10.91 49.93
C ILE A 590 7.85 12.33 50.34
N VAL A 591 7.04 13.02 49.54
CA VAL A 591 6.60 14.39 49.79
C VAL A 591 5.10 14.52 49.56
N HIS A 592 4.48 15.50 50.21
CA HIS A 592 3.12 15.88 49.87
C HIS A 592 3.18 16.87 48.70
N ILE A 593 2.56 16.53 47.57
CA ILE A 593 2.54 17.36 46.36
C ILE A 593 1.13 17.87 46.13
N THR A 594 1.01 19.19 45.97
CA THR A 594 -0.25 19.83 45.56
C THR A 594 -0.03 20.57 44.26
N GLN A 595 -0.94 20.37 43.32
CA GLN A 595 -0.97 21.07 42.03
C GLN A 595 -2.23 21.93 41.95
N SER A 596 -2.09 23.18 41.52
CA SER A 596 -3.23 24.05 41.20
C SER A 596 -2.99 24.79 39.90
N GLU A 597 -4.02 24.92 39.06
CA GLU A 597 -3.96 25.79 37.89
C GLU A 597 -4.27 27.23 38.27
N GLN A 598 -3.45 28.17 37.79
CA GLN A 598 -3.58 29.60 38.03
C GLN A 598 -3.32 30.38 36.75
N PRO A 599 -3.83 31.61 36.60
CA PRO A 599 -3.48 32.48 35.47
C PRO A 599 -1.98 32.79 35.50
N LYS A 600 -1.30 32.50 34.40
CA LYS A 600 0.08 32.92 34.16
C LYS A 600 0.13 34.44 34.11
N ASN A 601 0.96 35.04 34.95
CA ASN A 601 1.09 36.49 35.01
C ASN A 601 2.35 36.99 34.30
N ASP A 602 2.29 38.20 33.74
CA ASP A 602 3.45 38.92 33.20
C ASP A 602 4.32 39.51 34.32
N ALA A 603 5.41 40.18 33.94
CA ALA A 603 6.35 40.79 34.89
C ALA A 603 5.69 41.85 35.80
N ASP A 604 4.54 42.39 35.42
CA ASP A 604 3.77 43.38 36.18
C ASP A 604 2.62 42.74 36.99
N GLY A 605 2.52 41.41 36.99
CA GLY A 605 1.52 40.65 37.74
C GLY A 605 0.13 40.62 37.08
N LYS A 606 0.03 40.94 35.78
CA LYS A 606 -1.24 40.85 35.03
C LYS A 606 -1.35 39.52 34.29
N PRO A 607 -2.56 38.94 34.17
CA PRO A 607 -2.75 37.71 33.40
C PRO A 607 -2.30 37.89 31.96
N VAL A 608 -1.38 37.02 31.53
CA VAL A 608 -1.03 36.85 30.12
C VAL A 608 -2.26 36.30 29.43
N THR A 609 -2.68 36.90 28.32
CA THR A 609 -3.84 36.45 27.55
C THR A 609 -3.43 35.82 26.22
N ASP A 610 -4.15 34.79 25.80
CA ASP A 610 -4.02 34.19 24.47
C ASP A 610 -4.52 35.13 23.35
N THR A 611 -4.43 34.67 22.09
CA THR A 611 -4.90 35.44 20.92
C THR A 611 -6.41 35.70 20.90
N SER A 612 -7.17 35.04 21.79
CA SER A 612 -8.62 35.21 21.96
C SER A 612 -8.98 36.05 23.19
N GLY A 613 -8.00 36.52 23.97
CA GLY A 613 -8.20 37.32 25.19
C GLY A 613 -8.46 36.51 26.45
N ASN A 614 -8.32 35.18 26.43
CA ASN A 614 -8.46 34.34 27.62
C ASN A 614 -7.14 34.27 28.40
N PRO A 615 -7.14 34.21 29.74
CA PRO A 615 -5.93 34.00 30.53
C PRO A 615 -5.23 32.69 30.14
N VAL A 616 -3.94 32.77 29.86
CA VAL A 616 -3.06 31.61 29.75
C VAL A 616 -2.90 31.04 31.16
N MET A 617 -3.16 29.76 31.36
CA MET A 617 -3.02 29.11 32.67
C MET A 617 -1.63 28.47 32.83
N GLU A 618 -1.15 28.38 34.06
CA GLU A 618 0.04 27.62 34.45
C GLU A 618 -0.28 26.72 35.65
N THR A 619 0.40 25.58 35.74
CA THR A 619 0.31 24.68 36.88
C THR A 619 1.37 25.06 37.91
N VAL A 620 0.93 25.46 39.11
CA VAL A 620 1.80 25.70 40.25
C VAL A 620 1.89 24.40 41.07
N THR A 621 3.10 23.87 41.20
CA THR A 621 3.39 22.69 42.03
C THR A 621 4.04 23.13 43.34
N MET A 622 3.42 22.77 44.48
CA MET A 622 3.97 22.99 45.80
C MET A 622 4.34 21.66 46.45
N THR A 623 5.53 21.59 47.04
CA THR A 623 6.00 20.45 47.82
C THR A 623 6.01 20.79 49.31
N ALA A 624 5.49 19.89 50.13
CA ALA A 624 5.53 19.99 51.58
C ALA A 624 6.01 18.65 52.19
N PRO A 625 6.61 18.67 53.40
CA PRO A 625 6.89 17.43 54.12
C PRO A 625 5.60 16.65 54.38
N VAL A 626 5.66 15.32 54.31
CA VAL A 626 4.50 14.48 54.64
C VAL A 626 4.18 14.61 56.12
N THR A 627 2.93 14.96 56.46
CA THR A 627 2.49 15.12 57.85
C THR A 627 2.06 13.80 58.50
N VAL A 628 1.83 12.76 57.70
CA VAL A 628 1.51 11.39 58.13
C VAL A 628 2.61 10.46 57.59
N PRO A 629 3.27 9.64 58.43
CA PRO A 629 4.28 8.71 57.94
C PRO A 629 3.71 7.75 56.89
N VAL A 630 4.37 7.67 55.73
CA VAL A 630 4.10 6.64 54.71
C VAL A 630 5.21 5.61 54.78
N THR A 631 4.86 4.33 54.94
CA THR A 631 5.82 3.22 54.95
C THR A 631 5.81 2.54 53.59
N LEU A 632 6.95 2.55 52.90
CA LEU A 632 7.12 1.71 51.71
C LEU A 632 7.40 0.28 52.16
N THR A 633 6.68 -0.66 51.55
CA THR A 633 6.87 -2.09 51.79
C THR A 633 7.07 -2.79 50.45
N GLY A 634 8.01 -3.72 50.40
CA GLY A 634 8.01 -4.75 49.37
C GLY A 634 7.72 -6.10 49.98
N THR A 635 7.06 -6.95 49.20
CA THR A 635 6.74 -8.33 49.58
C THR A 635 7.68 -9.26 48.84
N SER A 636 8.29 -10.19 49.57
CA SER A 636 9.10 -11.24 48.97
C SER A 636 8.79 -12.59 49.59
N GLY A 637 8.66 -13.63 48.77
CA GLY A 637 8.42 -15.00 49.24
C GLY A 637 9.64 -15.62 49.94
N SER A 638 10.84 -15.38 49.41
CA SER A 638 12.11 -15.90 49.98
C SER A 638 13.32 -14.95 49.94
N GLY A 639 13.28 -13.86 49.17
CA GLY A 639 14.24 -12.75 49.21
C GLY A 639 13.89 -11.64 50.22
N SER A 640 14.50 -10.44 50.12
CA SER A 640 14.18 -9.34 51.04
C SER A 640 12.89 -8.61 50.65
N GLY A 641 12.11 -8.16 51.64
CA GLY A 641 10.97 -7.27 51.37
C GLY A 641 11.43 -5.92 50.82
N VAL A 642 12.40 -5.29 51.49
CA VAL A 642 13.09 -4.08 51.05
C VAL A 642 14.60 -4.32 51.17
N ALA A 643 15.37 -4.08 50.12
CA ALA A 643 16.82 -4.31 50.08
C ALA A 643 17.60 -3.03 49.80
#